data_AF-A0A2U1JKU7-F1
#
_entry.id   AF-A0A2U1JKU7-F1
#
_cell.length_a   1.000
_cell.length_b   1.000
_cell.length_c   1.000
_cell.angle_alpha   90.00
_cell.angle_beta   90.00
_cell.angle_gamma   90.00
#
_symmetry.space_group_name_H-M   'P 1'
#
loop_
_entity.id
_entity.type
_entity.pdbx_description
1 polymer ?
#
loop_
_entity_poly.entity_id
_entity_poly.type
_entity_poly.pdbx_seq_one_letter_code
_entity_poly.pdbx_strand_id
1 'polypeptide(L)'
;MERVCIYARVSSNQGENQDYQSQITELTKIIKQHGYDEDNIDTYAEKVSGYKETDDRPELDRLLKQLEKDPTYYKCCYISEISRLSRKPAIAKELLLKFSRIKLNLYINSQQMFTFHPDGTENNLVSIMLSIAIEFADIEAKQMKLRMTRGKMQRVTQEGKVSGNNQAYGYTSDINKKFVIDTTESIIVKQIFELYKNNHGTQVIAKMLNQQGTPTRSNTAELNNLIKKAKKEHSILNDNTLFDEVKASEQIIQRGYKNQNTQWDEQVVRQILMNETYKGKRTFKNITFTCPAIIDEDLFDECTDIRLNKNTKNIITIYEFLLKDLMYCGCCGRKYVATYGTKIKDMKAYKCYSTKANLTSCGNKSLNISLVESIIYNQLINSTEMLKYLDSPNNILKQANQDLELLEQQLILENASLSNNENEIKNLINITTATKNKFTLQQFQIKEQTLSSARELIEARIETLKKNILDKKKLINNFNVVEFSSNMIEQAKTNRHELTAIFKQYIDKIIVNTINKKQTLITIYYRLNGSILIRTIKTIINVSAYRDPKILSNRKMEYGLIINMSNDPVYKDNILLIPTEDILNEYNNIVEKYDEQIEMYRGTFENGISMFDKPKQIIHQVPAKNQVLIEDTYPIQK
;
A
#
# COMPACT_ATOMS: atom_id res chain seq x y z
N MET A 1 17.41 75.72 -11.80
CA MET A 1 16.10 75.60 -12.49
C MET A 1 15.43 74.35 -11.96
N GLU A 2 14.13 74.43 -11.69
CA GLU A 2 13.35 73.30 -11.18
C GLU A 2 13.05 72.32 -12.32
N ARG A 3 13.48 71.05 -12.20
CA ARG A 3 13.24 70.00 -13.21
C ARG A 3 12.04 69.13 -12.83
N VAL A 4 11.38 68.58 -13.83
CA VAL A 4 10.29 67.60 -13.69
C VAL A 4 10.53 66.43 -14.62
N CYS A 5 9.88 65.30 -14.37
CA CYS A 5 10.00 64.14 -15.23
C CYS A 5 8.65 63.54 -15.62
N ILE A 6 8.62 62.88 -16.78
CA ILE A 6 7.49 62.07 -17.26
C ILE A 6 7.88 60.59 -17.16
N TYR A 7 6.99 59.77 -16.60
CA TYR A 7 7.10 58.32 -16.69
C TYR A 7 5.94 57.73 -17.52
N ALA A 8 6.27 57.16 -18.68
CA ALA A 8 5.30 56.61 -19.62
C ALA A 8 5.54 55.11 -19.88
N ARG A 9 4.46 54.32 -19.91
CA ARG A 9 4.54 52.87 -20.17
C ARG A 9 3.40 52.36 -21.04
N VAL A 10 3.72 51.55 -22.04
CA VAL A 10 2.74 50.87 -22.92
C VAL A 10 2.93 49.35 -22.93
N SER A 11 1.86 48.63 -23.30
CA SER A 11 1.82 47.16 -23.33
C SER A 11 2.33 46.64 -24.68
N SER A 12 3.26 45.70 -24.70
CA SER A 12 3.81 45.15 -25.97
C SER A 12 2.82 44.30 -26.79
N ASN A 13 1.63 43.98 -26.26
CA ASN A 13 0.71 42.97 -26.82
C ASN A 13 -0.49 43.52 -27.61
N GLN A 14 -0.59 44.83 -27.83
CA GLN A 14 -1.71 45.42 -28.58
C GLN A 14 -1.20 46.25 -29.77
N GLY A 15 -0.81 45.55 -30.84
CA GLY A 15 -0.50 46.14 -32.15
C GLY A 15 0.70 47.10 -32.15
N GLU A 16 1.30 47.29 -33.31
CA GLU A 16 2.46 48.19 -33.48
C GLU A 16 2.14 49.68 -33.27
N ASN A 17 0.89 50.05 -32.94
CA ASN A 17 0.38 51.43 -32.94
C ASN A 17 0.14 52.08 -31.57
N GLN A 18 0.40 51.43 -30.42
CA GLN A 18 0.45 52.17 -29.15
C GLN A 18 1.82 52.79 -28.96
N ASP A 19 1.92 54.07 -29.36
CA ASP A 19 3.08 54.89 -29.08
C ASP A 19 2.91 55.60 -27.74
N TYR A 20 3.93 55.52 -26.87
CA TYR A 20 3.96 56.28 -25.63
C TYR A 20 3.96 57.80 -25.89
N GLN A 21 4.21 58.23 -27.14
CA GLN A 21 4.19 59.62 -27.58
C GLN A 21 2.88 60.36 -27.29
N SER A 22 1.73 59.70 -27.38
CA SER A 22 0.45 60.36 -27.02
C SER A 22 0.40 60.74 -25.54
N GLN A 23 0.91 59.87 -24.66
CA GLN A 23 0.99 60.15 -23.23
C GLN A 23 2.01 61.25 -22.94
N ILE A 24 3.18 61.21 -23.59
CA ILE A 24 4.22 62.24 -23.42
C ILE A 24 3.68 63.59 -23.89
N THR A 25 3.08 63.67 -25.08
CA THR A 25 2.57 64.93 -25.64
C THR A 25 1.50 65.56 -24.75
N GLU A 26 0.58 64.74 -24.24
CA GLU A 26 -0.45 65.18 -23.32
C GLU A 26 0.16 65.69 -22.00
N LEU A 27 1.06 64.91 -21.38
CA LEU A 27 1.69 65.29 -20.12
C LEU A 27 2.60 66.52 -20.29
N THR A 28 3.34 66.65 -21.39
CA THR A 28 4.15 67.83 -21.70
C THR A 28 3.28 69.08 -21.81
N LYS A 29 2.10 68.99 -22.42
CA LYS A 29 1.16 70.12 -22.47
C LYS A 29 0.72 70.55 -21.07
N ILE A 30 0.42 69.59 -20.20
CA ILE A 30 0.02 69.85 -18.81
C ILE A 30 1.18 70.45 -18.01
N ILE A 31 2.39 69.92 -18.18
CA ILE A 31 3.60 70.43 -17.52
C ILE A 31 3.86 71.90 -17.89
N LYS A 32 3.69 72.26 -19.17
CA LYS A 32 3.76 73.66 -19.63
C LYS A 32 2.69 74.53 -18.99
N GLN A 33 1.46 74.02 -18.85
CA GLN A 33 0.38 74.71 -18.13
C GLN A 33 0.69 74.90 -16.64
N HIS A 34 1.45 73.99 -16.03
CA HIS A 34 1.94 74.10 -14.66
C HIS A 34 3.17 75.01 -14.52
N GLY A 35 3.63 75.66 -15.60
CA GLY A 35 4.67 76.69 -15.56
C GLY A 35 6.11 76.20 -15.72
N TYR A 36 6.31 74.98 -16.21
CA TYR A 36 7.66 74.45 -16.50
C TYR A 36 7.99 74.57 -17.99
N ASP A 37 9.22 75.00 -18.29
CA ASP A 37 9.76 75.03 -19.66
C ASP A 37 10.12 73.63 -20.17
N GLU A 38 10.10 73.47 -21.49
CA GLU A 38 10.37 72.18 -22.15
C GLU A 38 11.79 71.66 -21.90
N ASP A 39 12.77 72.55 -21.77
CA ASP A 39 14.17 72.23 -21.47
C ASP A 39 14.38 71.62 -20.06
N ASN A 40 13.36 71.70 -19.20
CA ASN A 40 13.36 71.19 -17.84
C ASN A 40 12.58 69.87 -17.67
N ILE A 41 12.18 69.21 -18.77
CA ILE A 41 11.40 67.97 -18.77
C ILE A 41 12.27 66.79 -19.18
N ASP A 42 12.48 65.86 -18.25
CA ASP A 42 13.14 64.59 -18.54
C ASP A 42 12.10 63.47 -18.76
N THR A 43 12.27 62.66 -19.80
CA THR A 43 11.30 61.60 -20.15
C THR A 43 11.88 60.20 -19.97
N TYR A 44 11.11 59.35 -19.30
CA TYR A 44 11.38 57.93 -19.06
C TYR A 44 10.23 57.11 -19.66
N ALA A 45 10.46 56.47 -20.81
CA ALA A 45 9.42 55.81 -21.58
C ALA A 45 9.81 54.39 -22.01
N GLU A 46 8.99 53.40 -21.64
CA GLU A 46 9.29 51.98 -21.90
C GLU A 46 8.09 51.17 -22.42
N LYS A 47 8.40 50.12 -23.19
CA LYS A 47 7.43 49.11 -23.65
C LYS A 47 7.65 47.82 -22.87
N VAL A 48 6.68 47.41 -22.05
CA VAL A 48 6.80 46.22 -21.18
C VAL A 48 5.73 45.20 -21.52
N SER A 49 6.16 43.95 -21.74
CA SER A 49 5.24 42.83 -21.97
C SER A 49 4.53 42.44 -20.68
N GLY A 50 3.19 42.50 -20.66
CA GLY A 50 2.41 42.26 -19.46
C GLY A 50 2.36 40.80 -18.98
N TYR A 51 3.11 39.88 -19.60
CA TYR A 51 2.97 38.43 -19.42
C TYR A 51 4.28 37.67 -19.13
N LYS A 52 5.47 38.29 -19.23
CA LYS A 52 6.72 37.64 -18.80
C LYS A 52 7.02 37.98 -17.34
N GLU A 53 7.44 36.97 -16.57
CA GLU A 53 7.74 37.06 -15.14
C GLU A 53 8.99 37.90 -14.80
N THR A 54 9.73 38.37 -15.81
CA THR A 54 10.90 39.24 -15.63
C THR A 54 10.50 40.71 -15.59
N ASP A 55 10.62 41.33 -14.41
CA ASP A 55 10.46 42.76 -14.09
C ASP A 55 11.56 43.65 -14.73
N ASP A 56 11.96 43.39 -15.97
CA ASP A 56 12.99 44.21 -16.63
C ASP A 56 12.39 45.56 -17.05
N ARG A 57 12.65 46.60 -16.24
CA ARG A 57 12.09 47.95 -16.36
C ARG A 57 13.21 48.99 -16.38
N PRO A 58 14.01 49.02 -17.47
CA PRO A 58 15.25 49.78 -17.51
C PRO A 58 15.03 51.29 -17.34
N GLU A 59 13.90 51.84 -17.80
CA GLU A 59 13.61 53.27 -17.70
C GLU A 59 13.10 53.66 -16.31
N LEU A 60 12.26 52.83 -15.68
CA LEU A 60 11.91 53.02 -14.28
C LEU A 60 13.16 52.90 -13.39
N ASP A 61 14.03 51.92 -13.64
CA ASP A 61 15.27 51.76 -12.89
C ASP A 61 16.21 52.96 -13.09
N ARG A 62 16.25 53.53 -14.30
CA ARG A 62 17.01 54.75 -14.60
C ARG A 62 16.48 55.94 -13.81
N LEU A 63 15.15 56.10 -13.73
CA LEU A 63 14.50 57.14 -12.91
C LEU A 63 14.81 56.93 -11.41
N LEU A 64 14.65 55.71 -10.91
CA LEU A 64 14.91 55.39 -9.50
C LEU A 64 16.38 55.63 -9.12
N LYS A 65 17.34 55.23 -9.97
CA LYS A 65 18.77 55.50 -9.74
C LYS A 65 19.10 57.00 -9.72
N GLN A 66 18.41 57.81 -10.53
CA GLN A 66 18.59 59.26 -10.51
C GLN A 66 18.10 59.86 -9.20
N LEU A 67 16.92 59.43 -8.74
CA LEU A 67 16.33 59.85 -7.47
C LEU A 67 17.11 59.33 -6.24
N GLU A 68 17.77 58.19 -6.35
CA GLU A 68 18.66 57.66 -5.30
C GLU A 68 19.95 58.47 -5.16
N LYS A 69 20.46 59.03 -6.27
CA LYS A 69 21.63 59.92 -6.25
C LYS A 69 21.29 61.29 -5.68
N ASP A 70 20.15 61.85 -6.09
CA ASP A 70 19.64 63.13 -5.62
C ASP A 70 18.10 63.07 -5.55
N PRO A 71 17.54 62.88 -4.33
CA PRO A 71 16.09 62.83 -4.12
C PRO A 71 15.35 64.10 -4.51
N THR A 72 16.06 65.23 -4.57
CA THR A 72 15.49 66.55 -4.86
C THR A 72 15.65 66.97 -6.33
N TYR A 73 16.25 66.09 -7.15
CA TYR A 73 16.56 66.36 -8.55
C TYR A 73 15.32 66.71 -9.37
N TYR A 74 14.19 66.04 -9.09
CA TYR A 74 12.90 66.32 -9.70
C TYR A 74 11.92 66.86 -8.67
N LYS A 75 11.26 67.97 -8.99
CA LYS A 75 10.16 68.51 -8.17
C LYS A 75 8.88 67.70 -8.28
N CYS A 76 8.61 67.18 -9.48
CA CYS A 76 7.41 66.41 -9.74
C CYS A 76 7.64 65.37 -10.83
N CYS A 77 7.05 64.19 -10.64
CA CYS A 77 6.95 63.15 -11.64
C CYS A 77 5.51 63.11 -12.19
N TYR A 78 5.36 63.05 -13.51
CA TYR A 78 4.08 63.07 -14.21
C TYR A 78 3.79 61.71 -14.82
N ILE A 79 2.61 61.17 -14.50
CA ILE A 79 2.11 59.92 -15.07
C ILE A 79 0.67 60.08 -15.57
N SER A 80 0.30 59.33 -16.61
CA SER A 80 -1.06 59.36 -17.15
C SER A 80 -2.08 58.72 -16.18
N GLU A 81 -1.73 57.55 -15.64
CA GLU A 81 -2.55 56.78 -14.70
C GLU A 81 -1.67 55.91 -13.81
N ILE A 82 -2.17 55.54 -12.62
CA ILE A 82 -1.43 54.72 -11.63
C ILE A 82 -1.03 53.36 -12.21
N SER A 83 -1.83 52.80 -13.13
CA SER A 83 -1.54 51.51 -13.77
C SER A 83 -0.27 51.55 -14.64
N ARG A 84 0.26 52.75 -14.97
CA ARG A 84 1.59 52.91 -15.59
C ARG A 84 2.71 52.50 -14.66
N LEU A 85 2.58 52.72 -13.34
CA LEU A 85 3.57 52.32 -12.35
C LEU A 85 3.63 50.80 -12.20
N SER A 86 2.51 50.08 -12.13
CA SER A 86 2.48 48.62 -12.23
C SER A 86 1.06 48.10 -12.45
N ARG A 87 0.93 46.94 -13.10
CA ARG A 87 -0.34 46.17 -13.14
C ARG A 87 -0.55 45.33 -11.89
N LYS A 88 0.50 45.08 -11.10
CA LYS A 88 0.42 44.35 -9.83
C LYS A 88 0.18 45.35 -8.70
N PRO A 89 -0.96 45.29 -7.98
CA PRO A 89 -1.30 46.25 -6.92
C PRO A 89 -0.22 46.40 -5.85
N ALA A 90 0.40 45.28 -5.44
CA ALA A 90 1.49 45.28 -4.46
C ALA A 90 2.74 46.06 -4.92
N ILE A 91 3.16 45.92 -6.18
CA ILE A 91 4.33 46.63 -6.71
C ILE A 91 4.02 48.12 -6.91
N ALA A 92 2.81 48.45 -7.38
CA ALA A 92 2.38 49.85 -7.47
C ALA A 92 2.39 50.52 -6.09
N LYS A 93 1.91 49.82 -5.05
CA LYS A 93 1.96 50.29 -3.65
C LYS A 93 3.37 50.57 -3.18
N GLU A 94 4.30 49.65 -3.43
CA GLU A 94 5.70 49.78 -3.03
C GLU A 94 6.36 51.01 -3.66
N LEU A 95 6.15 51.22 -4.97
CA LEU A 95 6.69 52.39 -5.68
C LEU A 95 6.12 53.70 -5.15
N LEU A 96 4.82 53.76 -4.89
CA LEU A 96 4.16 54.95 -4.33
C LEU A 96 4.70 55.28 -2.93
N LEU A 97 4.87 54.27 -2.06
CA LEU A 97 5.48 54.45 -0.74
C LEU A 97 6.95 54.92 -0.85
N LYS A 98 7.71 54.40 -1.83
CA LYS A 98 9.08 54.84 -2.09
C LYS A 98 9.10 56.32 -2.49
N PHE A 99 8.22 56.76 -3.39
CA PHE A 99 8.09 58.16 -3.81
C PHE A 99 7.66 59.10 -2.68
N SER A 100 6.72 58.69 -1.82
CA SER A 100 6.33 59.49 -0.64
C SER A 100 7.50 59.67 0.33
N ARG A 101 8.27 58.61 0.62
CA ARG A 101 9.42 58.66 1.54
C ARG A 101 10.50 59.63 1.09
N ILE A 102 10.77 59.69 -0.22
CA ILE A 102 11.74 60.64 -0.80
C ILE A 102 11.12 62.02 -1.09
N LYS A 103 9.85 62.22 -0.73
CA LYS A 103 9.08 63.46 -0.96
C LYS A 103 9.03 63.90 -2.43
N LEU A 104 9.02 62.94 -3.35
CA LEU A 104 8.79 63.23 -4.77
C LEU A 104 7.29 63.45 -5.01
N ASN A 105 6.92 64.64 -5.48
CA ASN A 105 5.54 64.90 -5.85
C ASN A 105 5.17 64.12 -7.12
N LEU A 106 4.00 63.49 -7.13
CA LEU A 106 3.50 62.73 -8.27
C LEU A 106 2.20 63.36 -8.75
N TYR A 107 2.16 63.76 -10.02
CA TYR A 107 0.96 64.19 -10.71
C TYR A 107 0.35 63.02 -11.50
N ILE A 108 -0.95 62.79 -11.30
CA ILE A 108 -1.70 61.71 -11.95
C ILE A 108 -2.79 62.31 -12.83
N ASN A 109 -2.59 62.28 -14.16
CA ASN A 109 -3.45 62.99 -15.11
C ASN A 109 -4.91 62.53 -15.06
N SER A 110 -5.16 61.21 -15.04
CA SER A 110 -6.51 60.64 -14.99
C SER A 110 -7.36 61.09 -13.80
N GLN A 111 -6.75 61.52 -12.69
CA GLN A 111 -7.45 62.09 -11.53
C GLN A 111 -7.27 63.61 -11.43
N GLN A 112 -6.37 64.21 -12.23
CA GLN A 112 -5.98 65.63 -12.17
C GLN A 112 -5.53 66.06 -10.76
N MET A 113 -4.74 65.22 -10.09
CA MET A 113 -4.32 65.43 -8.70
C MET A 113 -2.83 65.24 -8.49
N PHE A 114 -2.30 65.95 -7.49
CA PHE A 114 -0.96 65.78 -6.95
C PHE A 114 -0.98 64.99 -5.63
N THR A 115 0.05 64.19 -5.39
CA THR A 115 0.21 63.47 -4.12
C THR A 115 0.61 64.37 -2.94
N PHE A 116 1.15 65.56 -3.20
CA PHE A 116 1.40 66.59 -2.19
C PHE A 116 0.66 67.88 -2.54
N HIS A 117 0.24 68.61 -1.52
CA HIS A 117 -0.24 69.97 -1.63
C HIS A 117 0.91 70.95 -1.90
N PRO A 118 0.64 72.16 -2.41
CA PRO A 118 1.68 73.18 -2.67
C PRO A 118 2.51 73.58 -1.44
N ASP A 119 1.96 73.41 -0.24
CA ASP A 119 2.65 73.65 1.04
C ASP A 119 3.60 72.51 1.46
N GLY A 120 3.70 71.45 0.65
CA GLY A 120 4.53 70.29 0.91
C GLY A 120 3.91 69.24 1.83
N THR A 121 2.65 69.41 2.26
CA THR A 121 1.92 68.39 3.03
C THR A 121 1.35 67.30 2.11
N GLU A 122 1.24 66.06 2.62
CA GLU A 122 0.68 64.94 1.84
C GLU A 122 -0.82 65.15 1.56
N ASN A 123 -1.23 64.88 0.32
CA ASN A 123 -2.63 64.87 -0.06
C ASN A 123 -3.30 63.56 0.38
N ASN A 124 -3.84 63.58 1.59
CA ASN A 124 -4.46 62.42 2.22
C ASN A 124 -5.60 61.80 1.38
N LEU A 125 -6.30 62.60 0.56
CA LEU A 125 -7.36 62.09 -0.32
C LEU A 125 -6.79 61.15 -1.38
N VAL A 126 -5.66 61.52 -2.01
CA VAL A 126 -4.97 60.68 -3.00
C VAL A 126 -4.46 59.40 -2.34
N SER A 127 -3.86 59.50 -1.16
CA SER A 127 -3.38 58.32 -0.39
C SER A 127 -4.50 57.34 -0.03
N ILE A 128 -5.68 57.86 0.36
CA ILE A 128 -6.87 57.04 0.65
C ILE A 128 -7.38 56.38 -0.64
N MET A 129 -7.53 57.14 -1.73
CA MET A 129 -8.00 56.61 -3.02
C MET A 129 -7.09 55.49 -3.55
N LEU A 130 -5.76 55.68 -3.45
CA LEU A 130 -4.77 54.68 -3.84
C LEU A 130 -4.89 53.40 -3.02
N SER A 131 -5.01 53.56 -1.69
CA SER A 131 -5.15 52.43 -0.77
C SER A 131 -6.42 51.63 -1.06
N ILE A 132 -7.53 52.31 -1.33
CA ILE A 132 -8.80 51.70 -1.74
C ILE A 132 -8.63 50.96 -3.07
N ALA A 133 -8.08 51.59 -4.09
CA ALA A 133 -7.91 50.99 -5.42
C ALA A 133 -7.02 49.73 -5.38
N ILE A 134 -5.95 49.75 -4.58
CA ILE A 134 -5.06 48.60 -4.36
C ILE A 134 -5.82 47.45 -3.70
N GLU A 135 -6.58 47.74 -2.63
CA GLU A 135 -7.34 46.71 -1.91
C GLU A 135 -8.44 46.11 -2.81
N PHE A 136 -9.14 46.93 -3.60
CA PHE A 136 -10.14 46.43 -4.55
C PHE A 136 -9.52 45.50 -5.61
N ALA A 137 -8.37 45.86 -6.16
CA ALA A 137 -7.68 45.01 -7.13
C ALA A 137 -7.24 43.66 -6.51
N ASP A 138 -6.78 43.67 -5.26
CA ASP A 138 -6.46 42.44 -4.52
C ASP A 138 -7.72 41.60 -4.23
N ILE A 139 -8.83 42.24 -3.85
CA ILE A 139 -10.13 41.59 -3.64
C ILE A 139 -10.60 40.94 -4.94
N GLU A 140 -10.56 41.64 -6.06
CA GLU A 140 -10.98 41.12 -7.37
C GLU A 140 -10.13 39.92 -7.80
N ALA A 141 -8.80 40.00 -7.63
CA ALA A 141 -7.90 38.90 -7.94
C ALA A 141 -8.22 37.66 -7.08
N LYS A 142 -8.46 37.84 -5.77
CA LYS A 142 -8.89 36.77 -4.86
C LYS A 142 -10.24 36.19 -5.29
N GLN A 143 -11.22 37.03 -5.60
CA GLN A 143 -12.55 36.61 -6.06
C GLN A 143 -12.50 35.85 -7.38
N MET A 144 -11.70 36.31 -8.35
CA MET A 144 -11.49 35.62 -9.62
C MET A 144 -10.93 34.22 -9.39
N LYS A 145 -9.90 34.08 -8.55
CA LYS A 145 -9.32 32.77 -8.19
C LYS A 145 -10.35 31.84 -7.55
N LEU A 146 -11.20 32.37 -6.66
CA LEU A 146 -12.31 31.62 -6.04
C LEU A 146 -13.33 31.18 -7.09
N ARG A 147 -13.77 32.08 -7.98
CA ARG A 147 -14.71 31.77 -9.07
C ARG A 147 -14.17 30.69 -10.00
N MET A 148 -12.92 30.81 -10.45
CA MET A 148 -12.27 29.81 -11.29
C MET A 148 -12.16 28.45 -10.59
N THR A 149 -11.87 28.46 -9.29
CA THR A 149 -11.83 27.23 -8.49
C THR A 149 -13.20 26.57 -8.37
N ARG A 150 -14.25 27.36 -8.12
CA ARG A 150 -15.64 26.88 -8.05
C ARG A 150 -16.11 26.34 -9.40
N GLY A 151 -15.88 27.07 -10.49
CA GLY A 151 -16.22 26.60 -11.84
C GLY A 151 -15.44 25.35 -12.24
N LYS A 152 -14.19 25.22 -11.81
CA LYS A 152 -13.41 23.97 -11.97
C LYS A 152 -14.03 22.81 -11.18
N MET A 153 -14.44 23.05 -9.93
CA MET A 153 -15.12 22.05 -9.11
C MET A 153 -16.40 21.58 -9.78
N GLN A 154 -17.28 22.51 -10.16
CA GLN A 154 -18.57 22.22 -10.79
C GLN A 154 -18.43 21.37 -12.06
N ARG A 155 -17.51 21.73 -12.96
CA ARG A 155 -17.25 20.96 -14.18
C ARG A 155 -16.81 19.52 -13.88
N VAL A 156 -15.99 19.33 -12.86
CA VAL A 156 -15.45 17.99 -12.53
C VAL A 156 -16.50 17.14 -11.82
N THR A 157 -17.19 17.69 -10.82
CA THR A 157 -18.08 16.93 -9.94
C THR A 157 -19.51 16.81 -10.47
N GLN A 158 -20.06 17.87 -11.08
CA GLN A 158 -21.45 17.88 -11.56
C GLN A 158 -21.55 17.52 -13.05
N GLU A 159 -20.66 18.07 -13.89
CA GLU A 159 -20.72 17.82 -15.34
C GLU A 159 -19.92 16.57 -15.77
N GLY A 160 -19.17 15.94 -14.86
CA GLY A 160 -18.34 14.76 -15.12
C GLY A 160 -17.16 15.02 -16.08
N LYS A 161 -16.73 16.29 -16.23
CA LYS A 161 -15.65 16.67 -17.13
C LYS A 161 -14.27 16.48 -16.51
N VAL A 162 -13.26 16.31 -17.34
CA VAL A 162 -11.87 16.20 -16.93
C VAL A 162 -11.29 17.58 -16.61
N SER A 163 -10.36 17.59 -15.66
CA SER A 163 -9.54 18.76 -15.35
C SER A 163 -8.11 18.48 -15.81
N GLY A 164 -7.69 19.11 -16.90
CA GLY A 164 -6.35 18.94 -17.48
C GLY A 164 -6.21 17.68 -18.32
N ASN A 165 -4.99 17.40 -18.78
CA ASN A 165 -4.71 16.35 -19.77
C ASN A 165 -4.18 15.05 -19.17
N ASN A 166 -3.91 15.00 -17.85
CA ASN A 166 -3.40 13.80 -17.20
C ASN A 166 -4.53 13.11 -16.44
N GLN A 167 -5.06 12.03 -17.00
CA GLN A 167 -6.08 11.20 -16.37
C GLN A 167 -5.41 10.01 -15.65
N ALA A 168 -6.18 9.20 -14.92
CA ALA A 168 -5.69 7.89 -14.50
C ALA A 168 -5.52 6.97 -15.72
N TYR A 169 -4.55 6.04 -15.68
CA TYR A 169 -4.34 5.04 -16.74
C TYR A 169 -5.63 4.23 -16.98
N GLY A 170 -6.00 3.92 -18.22
CA GLY A 170 -7.31 3.29 -18.52
C GLY A 170 -8.46 4.28 -18.75
N TYR A 171 -8.24 5.58 -18.53
CA TYR A 171 -9.26 6.62 -18.74
C TYR A 171 -8.75 7.76 -19.62
N THR A 172 -9.64 8.34 -20.41
CA THR A 172 -9.37 9.47 -21.31
C THR A 172 -10.52 10.49 -21.25
N SER A 173 -10.48 11.50 -22.12
CA SER A 173 -11.56 12.47 -22.29
C SER A 173 -12.15 12.40 -23.69
N ASP A 174 -13.47 12.45 -23.80
CA ASP A 174 -14.14 12.59 -25.10
C ASP A 174 -13.97 14.01 -25.69
N ILE A 175 -14.59 14.23 -26.85
CA ILE A 175 -14.62 15.53 -27.53
C ILE A 175 -15.21 16.66 -26.66
N ASN A 176 -16.12 16.31 -25.75
CA ASN A 176 -16.80 17.22 -24.83
C ASN A 176 -16.06 17.36 -23.48
N LYS A 177 -14.85 16.81 -23.37
CA LYS A 177 -14.04 16.72 -22.16
C LYS A 177 -14.70 15.90 -21.04
N LYS A 178 -15.69 15.05 -21.30
CA LYS A 178 -16.23 14.10 -20.32
C LYS A 178 -15.23 12.99 -20.04
N PHE A 179 -15.17 12.55 -18.80
CA PHE A 179 -14.31 11.45 -18.36
C PHE A 179 -14.87 10.12 -18.85
N VAL A 180 -14.13 9.41 -19.70
CA VAL A 180 -14.56 8.17 -20.35
C VAL A 180 -13.47 7.10 -20.26
N ILE A 181 -13.86 5.83 -20.42
CA ILE A 181 -12.94 4.68 -20.40
C ILE A 181 -12.16 4.65 -21.72
N ASP A 182 -10.85 4.45 -21.63
CA ASP A 182 -9.99 4.14 -22.78
C ASP A 182 -10.08 2.63 -23.07
N THR A 183 -10.55 2.26 -24.26
CA THR A 183 -10.80 0.85 -24.63
C THR A 183 -9.53 0.01 -24.67
N THR A 184 -8.37 0.61 -24.91
CA THR A 184 -7.09 -0.10 -25.04
C THR A 184 -6.42 -0.22 -23.68
N GLU A 185 -6.29 0.89 -22.96
CA GLU A 185 -5.62 0.90 -21.65
C GLU A 185 -6.47 0.18 -20.57
N SER A 186 -7.80 0.19 -20.68
CA SER A 186 -8.67 -0.50 -19.70
C SER A 186 -8.51 -2.01 -19.69
N ILE A 187 -8.14 -2.64 -20.81
CA ILE A 187 -7.84 -4.07 -20.88
C ILE A 187 -6.62 -4.39 -20.01
N ILE A 188 -5.59 -3.54 -20.07
CA ILE A 188 -4.37 -3.69 -19.27
C ILE A 188 -4.68 -3.49 -17.78
N VAL A 189 -5.56 -2.54 -17.44
CA VAL A 189 -6.02 -2.36 -16.04
C VAL A 189 -6.72 -3.65 -15.55
N LYS A 190 -7.65 -4.21 -16.33
CA LYS A 190 -8.31 -5.49 -15.99
C LYS A 190 -7.29 -6.61 -15.77
N GLN A 191 -6.32 -6.74 -16.68
CA GLN A 191 -5.24 -7.71 -16.57
C GLN A 191 -4.42 -7.52 -15.28
N ILE A 192 -4.13 -6.28 -14.87
CA ILE A 192 -3.39 -5.99 -13.63
C ILE A 192 -4.16 -6.49 -12.41
N PHE A 193 -5.47 -6.22 -12.32
CA PHE A 193 -6.30 -6.68 -11.19
C PHE A 193 -6.39 -8.21 -11.14
N GLU A 194 -6.61 -8.86 -12.28
CA GLU A 194 -6.64 -10.33 -12.36
C GLU A 194 -5.31 -10.98 -11.98
N LEU A 195 -4.18 -10.46 -12.48
CA LEU A 195 -2.86 -10.96 -12.09
C LEU A 195 -2.63 -10.77 -10.59
N TYR A 196 -3.06 -9.65 -10.02
CA TYR A 196 -2.90 -9.39 -8.59
C TYR A 196 -3.74 -10.33 -7.71
N LYS A 197 -4.99 -10.59 -8.12
CA LYS A 197 -5.88 -11.59 -7.51
C LYS A 197 -5.27 -12.98 -7.54
N ASN A 198 -4.62 -13.35 -8.64
CA ASN A 198 -3.86 -14.60 -8.79
C ASN A 198 -2.50 -14.58 -8.04
N ASN A 199 -2.38 -13.81 -6.97
CA ASN A 199 -1.22 -13.72 -6.08
C ASN A 199 0.09 -13.20 -6.70
N HIS A 200 0.09 -12.63 -7.91
CA HIS A 200 1.27 -11.96 -8.44
C HIS A 200 1.52 -10.64 -7.68
N GLY A 201 2.78 -10.40 -7.28
CA GLY A 201 3.18 -9.13 -6.64
C GLY A 201 3.25 -7.99 -7.65
N THR A 202 3.11 -6.74 -7.17
CA THR A 202 3.20 -5.51 -7.98
C THR A 202 4.48 -5.43 -8.82
N GLN A 203 5.63 -5.84 -8.25
CA GLN A 203 6.90 -5.90 -8.98
C GLN A 203 6.91 -6.96 -10.08
N VAL A 204 6.23 -8.09 -9.85
CA VAL A 204 6.12 -9.20 -10.81
C VAL A 204 5.27 -8.76 -11.99
N ILE A 205 4.12 -8.15 -11.70
CA ILE A 205 3.19 -7.63 -12.70
C ILE A 205 3.90 -6.59 -13.58
N ALA A 206 4.61 -5.63 -12.99
CA ALA A 206 5.38 -4.64 -13.74
C ALA A 206 6.40 -5.30 -14.69
N LYS A 207 7.14 -6.31 -14.22
CA LYS A 207 8.09 -7.07 -15.05
C LYS A 207 7.38 -7.83 -16.18
N MET A 208 6.26 -8.48 -15.91
CA MET A 208 5.47 -9.21 -16.91
C MET A 208 4.98 -8.26 -18.01
N LEU A 209 4.43 -7.09 -17.64
CA LEU A 209 3.98 -6.07 -18.60
C LEU A 209 5.15 -5.56 -19.47
N ASN A 210 6.31 -5.31 -18.86
CA ASN A 210 7.51 -4.92 -19.60
C ASN A 210 8.00 -6.02 -20.56
N GLN A 211 7.98 -7.29 -20.13
CA GLN A 211 8.37 -8.43 -20.97
C GLN A 211 7.41 -8.66 -22.13
N GLN A 212 6.11 -8.40 -21.93
CA GLN A 212 5.08 -8.45 -22.96
C GLN A 212 5.14 -7.25 -23.93
N GLY A 213 5.97 -6.24 -23.63
CA GLY A 213 6.06 -5.01 -24.43
C GLY A 213 4.85 -4.09 -24.26
N THR A 214 4.09 -4.23 -23.18
CA THR A 214 2.89 -3.42 -22.92
C THR A 214 3.26 -1.94 -22.75
N PRO A 215 2.69 -1.01 -23.54
CA PRO A 215 3.08 0.39 -23.52
C PRO A 215 2.59 1.12 -22.26
N THR A 216 3.46 1.96 -21.68
CA THR A 216 3.06 2.96 -20.69
C THR A 216 2.39 4.16 -21.38
N ARG A 217 1.62 4.96 -20.64
CA ARG A 217 0.91 6.14 -21.21
C ARG A 217 1.85 7.15 -21.86
N SER A 218 3.04 7.36 -21.28
CA SER A 218 4.06 8.24 -21.87
C SER A 218 4.50 7.74 -23.24
N ASN A 219 4.71 6.43 -23.38
CA ASN A 219 5.12 5.82 -24.64
C ASN A 219 3.99 5.88 -25.67
N THR A 220 2.73 5.71 -25.25
CA THR A 220 1.55 5.90 -26.12
C THR A 220 1.44 7.33 -26.63
N ALA A 221 1.71 8.33 -25.77
CA ALA A 221 1.69 9.74 -26.17
C ALA A 221 2.81 10.10 -27.15
N GLU A 222 4.02 9.59 -26.92
CA GLU A 222 5.16 9.76 -27.81
C GLU A 222 4.91 9.14 -29.19
N LEU A 223 4.38 7.91 -29.22
CA LEU A 223 3.98 7.23 -30.46
C LEU A 223 2.93 8.04 -31.23
N ASN A 224 1.91 8.56 -30.55
CA ASN A 224 0.89 9.39 -31.18
C ASN A 224 1.45 10.69 -31.75
N ASN A 225 2.47 11.28 -31.11
CA ASN A 225 3.15 12.46 -31.64
C ASN A 225 3.99 12.12 -32.87
N LEU A 226 4.70 10.99 -32.87
CA LEU A 226 5.43 10.49 -34.03
C LEU A 226 4.50 10.21 -35.22
N ILE A 227 3.35 9.56 -34.98
CA ILE A 227 2.34 9.31 -36.00
C ILE A 227 1.78 10.62 -36.56
N LYS A 228 1.48 11.62 -35.70
CA LYS A 228 1.00 12.93 -36.15
C LYS A 228 2.05 13.68 -36.98
N LYS A 229 3.33 13.59 -36.59
CA LYS A 229 4.45 14.18 -37.32
C LYS A 229 4.60 13.53 -38.70
N ALA A 230 4.61 12.20 -38.76
CA ALA A 230 4.66 11.45 -40.00
C ALA A 230 3.48 11.78 -40.93
N LYS A 231 2.25 11.84 -40.40
CA LYS A 231 1.05 12.26 -41.17
C LYS A 231 1.15 13.69 -41.69
N LYS A 232 1.76 14.61 -40.93
CA LYS A 232 1.95 16.01 -41.32
C LYS A 232 3.02 16.16 -42.41
N GLU A 233 4.07 15.37 -42.35
CA GLU A 233 5.15 15.34 -43.35
C GLU A 233 4.70 14.66 -44.66
N HIS A 234 3.85 13.63 -44.59
CA HIS A 234 3.29 12.93 -45.75
C HIS A 234 2.07 13.61 -46.39
N SER A 235 1.45 14.59 -45.73
CA SER A 235 0.43 15.47 -46.35
C SER A 235 0.96 16.28 -47.56
N ILE A 236 2.26 16.21 -47.85
CA ILE A 236 2.94 16.93 -48.93
C ILE A 236 3.11 16.06 -50.19
N LEU A 237 2.88 14.74 -50.12
CA LEU A 237 3.05 13.80 -51.25
C LEU A 237 1.78 12.95 -51.40
N ASN A 238 0.95 13.29 -52.39
CA ASN A 238 -0.23 12.52 -52.78
C ASN A 238 0.19 11.20 -53.44
N ASP A 239 0.07 10.06 -52.76
CA ASP A 239 -0.21 8.78 -53.43
C ASP A 239 -0.75 7.71 -52.47
N ASN A 240 -1.49 6.74 -53.02
CA ASN A 240 -2.35 5.76 -52.32
C ASN A 240 -1.61 4.63 -51.55
N THR A 241 -0.50 4.91 -50.86
CA THR A 241 0.28 3.91 -50.08
C THR A 241 -0.15 3.78 -48.61
N LEU A 242 -1.33 4.28 -48.24
CA LEU A 242 -1.80 4.36 -46.85
C LEU A 242 -1.92 2.99 -46.14
N PHE A 243 -2.10 1.90 -46.89
CA PHE A 243 -2.27 0.55 -46.33
C PHE A 243 -0.95 -0.19 -46.08
N ASP A 244 0.04 -0.02 -46.97
CA ASP A 244 1.37 -0.64 -46.82
C ASP A 244 2.26 0.13 -45.83
N GLU A 245 2.05 1.44 -45.70
CA GLU A 245 2.73 2.28 -44.71
C GLU A 245 2.20 2.07 -43.28
N VAL A 246 0.90 1.75 -43.12
CA VAL A 246 0.36 1.35 -41.80
C VAL A 246 1.00 0.05 -41.33
N LYS A 247 1.18 -0.95 -42.22
CA LYS A 247 1.93 -2.17 -41.91
C LYS A 247 3.42 -1.94 -41.64
N ALA A 248 4.06 -1.04 -42.39
CA ALA A 248 5.46 -0.65 -42.13
C ALA A 248 5.59 0.07 -40.79
N SER A 249 4.62 0.91 -40.42
CA SER A 249 4.55 1.56 -39.11
C SER A 249 4.28 0.55 -37.99
N GLU A 250 3.45 -0.48 -38.19
CA GLU A 250 3.28 -1.62 -37.25
C GLU A 250 4.58 -2.41 -37.03
N GLN A 251 5.40 -2.60 -38.08
CA GLN A 251 6.71 -3.25 -37.96
C GLN A 251 7.78 -2.36 -37.30
N ILE A 252 7.74 -1.04 -37.54
CA ILE A 252 8.55 -0.06 -36.80
C ILE A 252 8.11 0.00 -35.34
N ILE A 253 6.81 -0.10 -35.07
CA ILE A 253 6.20 -0.20 -33.75
C ILE A 253 6.74 -1.44 -33.00
N GLN A 254 6.77 -2.62 -33.65
CA GLN A 254 7.35 -3.84 -33.04
C GLN A 254 8.87 -3.77 -32.81
N ARG A 255 9.63 -3.09 -33.69
CA ARG A 255 11.09 -2.92 -33.52
C ARG A 255 11.47 -1.83 -32.51
N GLY A 256 10.67 -0.76 -32.41
CA GLY A 256 10.85 0.35 -31.48
C GLY A 256 10.50 0.01 -30.02
N TYR A 257 9.61 -0.96 -29.79
CA TYR A 257 9.22 -1.38 -28.43
C TYR A 257 10.36 -1.97 -27.60
N LYS A 258 11.48 -2.37 -28.21
CA LYS A 258 12.65 -2.86 -27.47
C LYS A 258 13.49 -1.75 -26.80
N ASN A 259 13.32 -0.49 -27.20
CA ASN A 259 14.13 0.64 -26.71
C ASN A 259 13.26 1.71 -26.01
N GLN A 260 12.50 1.33 -24.97
CA GLN A 260 11.73 2.30 -24.16
C GLN A 260 12.60 2.98 -23.10
N ASN A 261 12.54 4.32 -23.00
CA ASN A 261 13.12 5.08 -21.88
C ASN A 261 12.25 5.01 -20.60
N THR A 262 10.97 4.66 -20.68
CA THR A 262 10.06 4.55 -19.52
C THR A 262 9.40 3.17 -19.45
N GLN A 263 9.76 2.40 -18.43
CA GLN A 263 9.23 1.06 -18.16
C GLN A 263 8.12 1.10 -17.09
N TRP A 264 7.28 0.06 -17.03
CA TRP A 264 6.37 -0.15 -15.91
C TRP A 264 7.17 -0.30 -14.62
N ASP A 265 6.83 0.52 -13.64
CA ASP A 265 7.40 0.48 -12.30
C ASP A 265 6.39 -0.12 -11.30
N GLU A 266 6.91 -0.76 -10.25
CA GLU A 266 6.11 -1.34 -9.17
C GLU A 266 5.15 -0.32 -8.55
N GLN A 267 5.60 0.93 -8.36
CA GLN A 267 4.79 1.97 -7.76
C GLN A 267 3.59 2.34 -8.63
N VAL A 268 3.75 2.33 -9.96
CA VAL A 268 2.65 2.63 -10.89
C VAL A 268 1.58 1.55 -10.79
N VAL A 269 1.97 0.27 -10.81
CA VAL A 269 1.03 -0.85 -10.63
C VAL A 269 0.34 -0.75 -9.26
N ARG A 270 1.08 -0.42 -8.20
CA ARG A 270 0.52 -0.24 -6.86
C ARG A 270 -0.49 0.92 -6.81
N GLN A 271 -0.19 2.04 -7.44
CA GLN A 271 -1.12 3.18 -7.52
C GLN A 271 -2.40 2.81 -8.28
N ILE A 272 -2.30 1.99 -9.33
CA ILE A 272 -3.48 1.48 -10.05
C ILE A 272 -4.37 0.66 -9.12
N LEU A 273 -3.79 -0.30 -8.39
CA LEU A 273 -4.52 -1.15 -7.44
C LEU A 273 -5.13 -0.40 -6.24
N MET A 274 -4.66 0.82 -5.95
CA MET A 274 -5.17 1.64 -4.83
C MET A 274 -6.19 2.68 -5.27
N ASN A 275 -6.32 2.95 -6.56
CA ASN A 275 -7.13 4.07 -7.04
C ASN A 275 -8.60 3.67 -7.19
N GLU A 276 -9.45 4.18 -6.31
CA GLU A 276 -10.90 3.89 -6.29
C GLU A 276 -11.64 4.34 -7.56
N THR A 277 -11.00 5.16 -8.42
CA THR A 277 -11.56 5.52 -9.73
C THR A 277 -11.84 4.27 -10.57
N TYR A 278 -11.10 3.18 -10.38
CA TYR A 278 -11.31 1.93 -11.13
C TYR A 278 -12.60 1.19 -10.77
N LYS A 279 -13.10 1.37 -9.53
CA LYS A 279 -14.43 0.90 -9.10
C LYS A 279 -15.53 1.97 -9.21
N GLY A 280 -15.28 3.02 -9.99
CA GLY A 280 -16.28 4.06 -10.27
C GLY A 280 -16.40 5.16 -9.22
N LYS A 281 -15.48 5.27 -8.26
CA LYS A 281 -15.48 6.34 -7.24
C LYS A 281 -14.29 7.27 -7.46
N ARG A 282 -14.55 8.48 -7.95
CA ARG A 282 -13.50 9.47 -8.24
C ARG A 282 -13.54 10.60 -7.22
N THR A 283 -12.38 10.94 -6.66
CA THR A 283 -12.25 12.00 -5.66
C THR A 283 -11.53 13.22 -6.24
N PHE A 284 -12.12 14.41 -6.07
CA PHE A 284 -11.50 15.69 -6.42
C PHE A 284 -11.67 16.68 -5.28
N LYS A 285 -10.56 17.17 -4.70
CA LYS A 285 -10.56 18.10 -3.56
C LYS A 285 -11.52 17.68 -2.43
N ASN A 286 -11.42 16.41 -2.01
CA ASN A 286 -12.21 15.78 -0.95
C ASN A 286 -13.70 15.57 -1.25
N ILE A 287 -14.16 15.82 -2.49
CA ILE A 287 -15.49 15.44 -2.94
C ILE A 287 -15.38 14.18 -3.77
N THR A 288 -16.05 13.11 -3.34
CA THR A 288 -16.14 11.85 -4.07
C THR A 288 -17.45 11.82 -4.86
N PHE A 289 -17.36 11.43 -6.13
CA PHE A 289 -18.49 11.34 -7.05
C PHE A 289 -18.33 10.13 -7.98
N THR A 290 -19.42 9.73 -8.60
CA THR A 290 -19.48 8.54 -9.46
C THR A 290 -18.84 8.80 -10.82
N CYS A 291 -18.12 7.81 -11.34
CA CYS A 291 -17.58 7.81 -12.70
C CYS A 291 -17.73 6.42 -13.34
N PRO A 292 -17.53 6.29 -14.66
CA PRO A 292 -17.47 4.98 -15.30
C PRO A 292 -16.44 4.08 -14.62
N ALA A 293 -16.81 2.84 -14.31
CA ALA A 293 -15.94 1.85 -13.66
C ALA A 293 -15.30 0.92 -14.70
N ILE A 294 -14.04 0.55 -14.49
CA ILE A 294 -13.32 -0.45 -15.31
C ILE A 294 -13.38 -1.84 -14.67
N ILE A 295 -13.38 -1.88 -13.33
CA ILE A 295 -13.33 -3.08 -12.49
C ILE A 295 -14.59 -3.11 -11.62
N ASP A 296 -15.07 -4.32 -11.35
CA ASP A 296 -16.16 -4.56 -10.39
C ASP A 296 -15.75 -4.12 -8.97
N GLU A 297 -16.71 -3.64 -8.17
CA GLU A 297 -16.46 -3.27 -6.78
C GLU A 297 -15.97 -4.50 -5.97
N ASP A 298 -16.52 -5.69 -6.23
CA ASP A 298 -16.13 -6.93 -5.54
C ASP A 298 -14.67 -7.31 -5.81
N LEU A 299 -14.23 -7.25 -7.08
CA LEU A 299 -12.85 -7.57 -7.47
C LEU A 299 -11.85 -6.54 -6.92
N PHE A 300 -12.25 -5.27 -6.86
CA PHE A 300 -11.41 -4.22 -6.30
C PHE A 300 -11.23 -4.41 -4.78
N ASP A 301 -12.31 -4.74 -4.08
CA ASP A 301 -12.29 -4.92 -2.63
C ASP A 301 -11.52 -6.21 -2.25
N GLU A 302 -11.65 -7.29 -3.02
CA GLU A 302 -10.81 -8.50 -2.88
C GLU A 302 -9.31 -8.17 -3.01
N CYS A 303 -8.92 -7.38 -4.02
CA CYS A 303 -7.53 -6.95 -4.19
C CYS A 303 -7.06 -6.05 -3.03
N THR A 304 -7.96 -5.26 -2.46
CA THR A 304 -7.68 -4.42 -1.28
C THR A 304 -7.41 -5.27 -0.05
N ASP A 305 -8.22 -6.30 0.18
CA ASP A 305 -8.03 -7.25 1.29
C ASP A 305 -6.73 -8.03 1.13
N ILE A 306 -6.44 -8.53 -0.07
CA ILE A 306 -5.16 -9.19 -0.39
C ILE A 306 -3.99 -8.25 -0.05
N ARG A 307 -4.10 -6.96 -0.39
CA ARG A 307 -3.03 -5.97 -0.15
C ARG A 307 -2.86 -5.65 1.34
N LEU A 308 -3.95 -5.50 2.09
CA LEU A 308 -3.91 -5.20 3.53
C LEU A 308 -3.39 -6.39 4.35
N ASN A 309 -3.71 -7.61 3.92
CA ASN A 309 -3.31 -8.84 4.59
C ASN A 309 -1.95 -9.40 4.13
N LYS A 310 -1.34 -8.84 3.07
CA LYS A 310 0.01 -9.21 2.58
C LYS A 310 1.10 -8.69 3.54
N ASN A 311 1.49 -9.51 4.51
CA ASN A 311 2.56 -9.22 5.50
C ASN A 311 4.00 -9.49 5.01
N THR A 312 4.24 -9.83 3.73
CA THR A 312 5.58 -10.16 3.22
C THR A 312 5.94 -9.46 1.92
N LYS A 313 7.14 -8.87 1.86
CA LYS A 313 7.80 -8.46 0.61
C LYS A 313 8.01 -9.71 -0.24
N ASN A 314 7.18 -9.92 -1.26
CA ASN A 314 7.41 -10.95 -2.28
C ASN A 314 8.54 -10.51 -3.21
N ILE A 315 9.78 -10.63 -2.73
CA ILE A 315 10.93 -10.75 -3.62
C ILE A 315 10.76 -12.09 -4.33
N ILE A 316 10.63 -12.09 -5.66
CA ILE A 316 10.68 -13.31 -6.44
C ILE A 316 12.06 -13.93 -6.21
N THR A 317 12.13 -14.94 -5.35
CA THR A 317 13.12 -15.99 -5.54
C THR A 317 12.55 -16.92 -6.60
N ILE A 318 13.31 -17.19 -7.66
CA ILE A 318 12.97 -18.20 -8.70
C ILE A 318 12.66 -19.56 -8.05
N TYR A 319 13.13 -19.75 -6.81
CA TYR A 319 12.87 -20.90 -5.98
C TYR A 319 11.72 -20.63 -4.99
N GLU A 320 10.67 -21.43 -5.06
CA GLU A 320 9.56 -21.46 -4.10
C GLU A 320 9.96 -22.29 -2.87
N PHE A 321 10.02 -21.64 -1.70
CA PHE A 321 10.40 -22.26 -0.42
C PHE A 321 9.16 -22.80 0.28
N LEU A 322 9.09 -24.13 0.51
CA LEU A 322 7.87 -24.76 1.04
C LEU A 322 7.56 -24.30 2.47
N LEU A 323 8.60 -24.01 3.26
CA LEU A 323 8.50 -23.65 4.68
C LEU A 323 8.60 -22.14 4.92
N LYS A 324 8.42 -21.33 3.85
CA LYS A 324 8.42 -19.87 3.96
C LYS A 324 7.33 -19.43 4.95
N ASP A 325 7.71 -18.58 5.90
CA ASP A 325 6.85 -18.01 6.94
C ASP A 325 6.34 -19.00 8.01
N LEU A 326 6.68 -20.29 7.93
CA LEU A 326 6.27 -21.32 8.90
C LEU A 326 7.34 -21.61 9.97
N MET A 327 8.61 -21.24 9.73
CA MET A 327 9.72 -21.59 10.62
C MET A 327 10.13 -20.50 11.61
N TYR A 328 10.32 -20.88 12.87
CA TYR A 328 10.69 -20.02 14.00
C TYR A 328 11.89 -20.58 14.78
N CYS A 329 12.64 -19.69 15.42
CA CYS A 329 13.82 -20.00 16.20
C CYS A 329 13.48 -20.24 17.66
N GLY A 330 13.71 -21.48 18.11
CA GLY A 330 13.53 -21.91 19.49
C GLY A 330 14.46 -21.24 20.51
N CYS A 331 15.53 -20.56 20.07
CA CYS A 331 16.48 -19.89 20.96
C CYS A 331 16.14 -18.40 21.19
N CYS A 332 15.50 -17.73 20.22
CA CYS A 332 15.28 -16.28 20.30
C CYS A 332 13.90 -15.80 19.80
N GLY A 333 13.00 -16.73 19.46
CA GLY A 333 11.63 -16.45 19.02
C GLY A 333 11.48 -15.91 17.59
N ARG A 334 12.58 -15.43 16.97
CA ARG A 334 12.57 -14.82 15.63
C ARG A 334 12.30 -15.85 14.52
N LYS A 335 11.77 -15.38 13.39
CA LYS A 335 11.55 -16.22 12.19
C LYS A 335 12.86 -16.69 11.56
N TYR A 336 12.81 -17.85 10.92
CA TYR A 336 13.82 -18.28 9.96
C TYR A 336 13.54 -17.65 8.59
N VAL A 337 14.60 -17.27 7.88
CA VAL A 337 14.57 -16.71 6.54
C VAL A 337 15.30 -17.64 5.60
N ALA A 338 14.68 -17.94 4.46
CA ALA A 338 15.34 -18.68 3.40
C ALA A 338 16.43 -17.81 2.74
N THR A 339 17.62 -18.37 2.57
CA THR A 339 18.74 -17.72 1.86
C THR A 339 19.13 -18.54 0.64
N TYR A 340 19.21 -17.87 -0.50
CA TYR A 340 19.64 -18.43 -1.77
C TYR A 340 20.94 -17.72 -2.17
N GLY A 341 22.06 -18.44 -2.18
CA GLY A 341 23.31 -17.88 -2.70
C GLY A 341 23.39 -18.00 -4.21
N THR A 342 24.12 -17.09 -4.84
CA THR A 342 24.25 -17.00 -6.30
C THR A 342 25.35 -17.87 -6.86
N LYS A 343 26.28 -18.39 -6.04
CA LYS A 343 27.37 -19.27 -6.47
C LYS A 343 27.05 -20.75 -6.18
N ILE A 344 27.56 -21.66 -7.00
CA ILE A 344 27.41 -23.14 -6.87
C ILE A 344 27.91 -23.65 -5.49
N LYS A 345 28.84 -22.93 -4.84
CA LYS A 345 29.34 -23.23 -3.48
C LYS A 345 28.43 -22.72 -2.34
N ASP A 346 27.45 -21.87 -2.62
CA ASP A 346 26.59 -21.30 -1.59
C ASP A 346 25.39 -22.23 -1.35
N MET A 347 25.40 -22.94 -0.22
CA MET A 347 24.33 -23.87 0.16
C MET A 347 23.00 -23.12 0.38
N LYS A 348 21.93 -23.59 -0.26
CA LYS A 348 20.54 -23.19 0.01
C LYS A 348 20.20 -23.53 1.47
N ALA A 349 19.97 -22.51 2.30
CA ALA A 349 19.71 -22.73 3.72
C ALA A 349 18.64 -21.79 4.32
N TYR A 350 17.84 -22.32 5.25
CA TYR A 350 17.05 -21.52 6.18
C TYR A 350 17.93 -21.09 7.35
N LYS A 351 17.95 -19.79 7.64
CA LYS A 351 18.77 -19.20 8.72
C LYS A 351 17.90 -18.37 9.65
N CYS A 352 18.18 -18.38 10.95
CA CYS A 352 17.50 -17.49 11.90
C CYS A 352 17.73 -16.02 11.49
N TYR A 353 16.69 -15.17 11.56
CA TYR A 353 16.80 -13.74 11.22
C TYR A 353 17.92 -13.02 12.00
N SER A 354 18.28 -13.49 13.20
CA SER A 354 19.38 -12.94 14.00
C SER A 354 20.74 -12.99 13.31
N THR A 355 20.91 -13.77 12.24
CA THR A 355 22.19 -13.87 11.50
C THR A 355 22.33 -12.81 10.41
N LYS A 356 21.37 -11.87 10.26
CA LYS A 356 21.51 -10.76 9.32
C LYS A 356 22.55 -9.75 9.82
N ALA A 357 23.16 -9.02 8.87
CA ALA A 357 24.06 -7.92 9.17
C ALA A 357 23.37 -6.93 10.13
N ASN A 358 24.08 -6.53 11.19
CA ASN A 358 23.65 -5.63 12.27
C ASN A 358 22.89 -6.27 13.45
N LEU A 359 22.87 -7.60 13.58
CA LEU A 359 22.28 -8.28 14.75
C LEU A 359 23.27 -9.27 15.39
N THR A 360 23.16 -9.46 16.71
CA THR A 360 23.89 -10.51 17.44
C THR A 360 23.25 -11.87 17.15
N SER A 361 24.06 -12.82 16.68
CA SER A 361 23.61 -14.18 16.35
C SER A 361 23.15 -14.91 17.62
N CYS A 362 21.96 -15.52 17.58
CA CYS A 362 21.45 -16.37 18.67
C CYS A 362 22.12 -17.74 18.76
N GLY A 363 23.08 -18.05 17.89
CA GLY A 363 23.80 -19.34 17.88
C GLY A 363 23.02 -20.52 17.30
N ASN A 364 21.75 -20.35 16.94
CA ASN A 364 20.96 -21.43 16.34
C ASN A 364 21.44 -21.75 14.90
N LYS A 365 21.48 -23.04 14.55
CA LYS A 365 22.03 -23.53 13.29
C LYS A 365 21.18 -23.18 12.08
N SER A 366 21.89 -23.03 10.96
CA SER A 366 21.28 -22.96 9.63
C SER A 366 20.94 -24.37 9.15
N LEU A 367 19.75 -24.53 8.58
CA LEU A 367 19.27 -25.81 8.04
C LEU A 367 19.33 -25.77 6.52
N ASN A 368 19.85 -26.82 5.89
CA ASN A 368 19.78 -26.94 4.44
C ASN A 368 18.32 -27.06 3.98
N ILE A 369 17.94 -26.33 2.92
CA ILE A 369 16.55 -26.25 2.46
C ILE A 369 16.03 -27.61 2.00
N SER A 370 16.74 -28.26 1.08
CA SER A 370 16.35 -29.57 0.55
C SER A 370 16.25 -30.63 1.65
N LEU A 371 17.14 -30.55 2.63
CA LEU A 371 17.14 -31.42 3.81
C LEU A 371 15.85 -31.29 4.63
N VAL A 372 15.59 -30.09 5.17
CA VAL A 372 14.48 -29.92 6.10
C VAL A 372 13.14 -30.13 5.40
N GLU A 373 12.99 -29.66 4.16
CA GLU A 373 11.76 -29.83 3.40
C GLU A 373 11.45 -31.30 3.11
N SER A 374 12.47 -32.11 2.80
CA SER A 374 12.28 -33.54 2.56
C SER A 374 11.88 -34.28 3.84
N ILE A 375 12.44 -33.89 4.99
CA ILE A 375 12.07 -34.47 6.30
C ILE A 375 10.61 -34.16 6.62
N ILE A 376 10.20 -32.89 6.49
CA ILE A 376 8.81 -32.45 6.75
C ILE A 376 7.84 -33.15 5.80
N TYR A 377 8.20 -33.27 4.51
CA TYR A 377 7.38 -33.99 3.53
C TYR A 377 7.22 -35.47 3.89
N ASN A 378 8.32 -36.16 4.20
CA ASN A 378 8.27 -37.58 4.55
C ASN A 378 7.47 -37.81 5.82
N GLN A 379 7.54 -36.88 6.77
CA GLN A 379 6.76 -36.93 7.99
C GLN A 379 5.26 -36.72 7.73
N LEU A 380 4.89 -35.84 6.79
CA LEU A 380 3.51 -35.66 6.36
C LEU A 380 2.92 -36.92 5.70
N ILE A 381 3.73 -37.67 4.93
CA ILE A 381 3.27 -38.88 4.23
C ILE A 381 3.28 -40.12 5.12
N ASN A 382 4.32 -40.30 5.93
CA ASN A 382 4.58 -41.57 6.61
C ASN A 382 4.10 -41.62 8.06
N SER A 383 3.68 -40.49 8.66
CA SER A 383 3.20 -40.53 10.05
C SER A 383 1.89 -41.33 10.11
N THR A 384 2.01 -42.56 10.61
CA THR A 384 0.92 -43.50 10.87
C THR A 384 -0.17 -42.88 11.76
N GLU A 385 0.19 -41.93 12.63
CA GLU A 385 -0.77 -41.16 13.44
C GLU A 385 -1.51 -40.09 12.65
N MET A 386 -0.88 -39.35 11.73
CA MET A 386 -1.63 -38.49 10.80
C MET A 386 -2.62 -39.37 10.04
N LEU A 387 -2.18 -40.48 9.45
CA LEU A 387 -3.07 -41.41 8.72
C LEU A 387 -4.24 -41.90 9.59
N LYS A 388 -4.03 -42.23 10.87
CA LYS A 388 -5.12 -42.56 11.82
C LYS A 388 -6.07 -41.39 12.11
N TYR A 389 -5.59 -40.14 12.18
CA TYR A 389 -6.45 -38.95 12.32
C TYR A 389 -7.19 -38.60 11.02
N LEU A 390 -6.69 -39.09 9.88
CA LEU A 390 -7.23 -38.86 8.54
C LEU A 390 -8.25 -39.94 8.12
N ASP A 391 -8.12 -41.15 8.66
CA ASP A 391 -8.99 -42.31 8.36
C ASP A 391 -10.33 -42.31 9.14
N SER A 392 -10.64 -41.30 9.97
CA SER A 392 -11.97 -41.17 10.60
C SER A 392 -12.55 -39.74 10.61
N PRO A 393 -12.84 -39.16 9.42
CA PRO A 393 -13.50 -37.85 9.30
C PRO A 393 -14.90 -37.82 9.96
N ASN A 394 -15.59 -38.96 9.92
CA ASN A 394 -16.98 -39.08 10.41
C ASN A 394 -17.10 -38.93 11.93
N ASN A 395 -16.10 -39.33 12.71
CA ASN A 395 -16.14 -39.19 14.17
C ASN A 395 -15.96 -37.73 14.59
N ILE A 396 -15.09 -36.98 13.90
CA ILE A 396 -14.87 -35.55 14.15
C ILE A 396 -16.09 -34.74 13.72
N LEU A 397 -16.70 -35.05 12.57
CA LEU A 397 -17.98 -34.46 12.16
C LEU A 397 -19.08 -34.71 13.19
N LYS A 398 -19.20 -35.95 13.67
CA LYS A 398 -20.20 -36.32 14.68
C LYS A 398 -20.00 -35.52 15.96
N GLN A 399 -18.77 -35.40 16.45
CA GLN A 399 -18.45 -34.63 17.64
C GLN A 399 -18.64 -33.11 17.44
N ALA A 400 -18.23 -32.57 16.29
CA ALA A 400 -18.43 -31.15 15.99
C ALA A 400 -19.91 -30.78 15.87
N ASN A 401 -20.74 -31.67 15.31
CA ASN A 401 -22.19 -31.51 15.26
C ASN A 401 -22.84 -31.59 16.65
N GLN A 402 -22.37 -32.50 17.53
CA GLN A 402 -22.84 -32.57 18.92
C GLN A 402 -22.49 -31.30 19.71
N ASP A 403 -21.27 -30.78 19.56
CA ASP A 403 -20.85 -29.52 20.17
C ASP A 403 -21.69 -28.33 19.66
N LEU A 404 -22.01 -28.33 18.36
CA LEU A 404 -22.85 -27.29 17.76
C LEU A 404 -24.25 -27.32 18.36
N GLU A 405 -24.84 -28.51 18.50
CA GLU A 405 -26.16 -28.70 19.11
C GLU A 405 -26.18 -28.19 20.56
N LEU A 406 -25.13 -28.48 21.34
CA LEU A 406 -25.00 -27.98 22.71
C LEU A 406 -24.91 -26.44 22.77
N LEU A 407 -24.13 -25.82 21.88
CA LEU A 407 -24.02 -24.36 21.80
C LEU A 407 -25.35 -23.71 21.39
N GLU A 408 -26.09 -24.32 20.46
CA GLU A 408 -27.42 -23.85 20.06
C GLU A 408 -28.43 -23.96 21.21
N GLN A 409 -28.39 -25.03 22.00
CA GLN A 409 -29.20 -25.17 23.22
C GLN A 409 -28.87 -24.10 24.26
N GLN A 410 -27.57 -23.82 24.49
CA GLN A 410 -27.15 -22.75 25.40
C GLN A 410 -27.64 -21.37 24.93
N LEU A 411 -27.59 -21.11 23.62
CA LEU A 411 -28.11 -19.87 23.04
C LEU A 411 -29.63 -19.74 23.28
N ILE A 412 -30.39 -20.82 23.17
CA ILE A 412 -31.84 -20.81 23.47
C ILE A 412 -32.08 -20.44 24.95
N LEU A 413 -31.32 -21.04 25.87
CA LEU A 413 -31.44 -20.77 27.32
C LEU A 413 -31.10 -19.32 27.68
N GLU A 414 -30.03 -18.75 27.09
CA GLU A 414 -29.65 -17.36 27.33
C GLU A 414 -30.66 -16.37 26.72
N ASN A 415 -31.25 -16.67 25.55
CA ASN A 415 -32.34 -15.84 24.99
C ASN A 415 -33.61 -15.89 25.86
N ALA A 416 -33.92 -17.03 26.47
CA ALA A 416 -35.03 -17.13 27.42
C ALA A 416 -34.75 -16.29 28.69
N SER A 417 -33.51 -16.31 29.18
CA SER A 417 -33.07 -15.47 30.30
C SER A 417 -33.17 -13.97 29.98
N LEU A 418 -32.81 -13.56 28.76
CA LEU A 418 -32.97 -12.19 28.27
C LEU A 418 -34.45 -11.76 28.28
N SER A 419 -35.33 -12.60 27.72
CA SER A 419 -36.78 -12.34 27.70
C SER A 419 -37.37 -12.18 29.12
N ASN A 420 -36.93 -13.02 30.07
CA ASN A 420 -37.33 -12.89 31.46
C ASN A 420 -36.85 -11.58 32.09
N ASN A 421 -35.60 -11.19 31.85
CA ASN A 421 -35.04 -9.92 32.34
C ASN A 421 -35.80 -8.70 31.74
N GLU A 422 -36.13 -8.74 30.45
CA GLU A 422 -36.95 -7.70 29.80
C GLU A 422 -38.35 -7.60 30.40
N ASN A 423 -38.96 -8.74 30.76
CA ASN A 423 -40.25 -8.75 31.44
C ASN A 423 -40.16 -8.20 32.86
N GLU A 424 -39.08 -8.47 33.60
CA GLU A 424 -38.83 -7.85 34.90
C GLU A 424 -38.66 -6.32 34.81
N ILE A 425 -37.94 -5.84 33.79
CA ILE A 425 -37.81 -4.39 33.53
C ILE A 425 -39.18 -3.77 33.21
N LYS A 426 -39.98 -4.40 32.34
CA LYS A 426 -41.35 -3.94 32.03
C LYS A 426 -42.24 -3.91 33.27
N ASN A 427 -42.16 -4.93 34.11
CA ASN A 427 -42.91 -4.99 35.37
C ASN A 427 -42.47 -3.88 36.34
N LEU A 428 -41.17 -3.60 36.42
CA LEU A 428 -40.63 -2.50 37.23
C LEU A 428 -41.18 -1.14 36.76
N ILE A 429 -41.25 -0.90 35.45
CA ILE A 429 -41.84 0.31 34.84
C ILE A 429 -43.35 0.40 35.08
N ASN A 430 -44.07 -0.71 34.99
CA ASN A 430 -45.52 -0.75 35.24
C ASN A 430 -45.85 -0.45 36.70
N ILE A 431 -45.05 -0.97 37.65
CA ILE A 431 -45.23 -0.70 39.07
C ILE A 431 -45.04 0.79 39.38
N THR A 432 -44.01 1.44 38.81
CA THR A 432 -43.74 2.87 39.04
C THR A 432 -44.77 3.79 38.40
N THR A 433 -45.35 3.41 37.27
CA THR A 433 -46.39 4.19 36.60
C THR A 433 -47.78 4.02 37.23
N ALA A 434 -48.08 2.87 37.84
CA ALA A 434 -49.39 2.56 38.42
C ALA A 434 -49.56 2.96 39.90
N THR A 435 -48.50 3.13 40.69
CA THR A 435 -48.60 3.43 42.13
C THR A 435 -48.03 4.80 42.53
N LYS A 436 -48.90 5.73 42.95
CA LYS A 436 -48.51 6.91 43.74
C LYS A 436 -48.10 6.46 45.15
N ASN A 437 -46.82 6.13 45.32
CA ASN A 437 -46.08 5.68 46.53
C ASN A 437 -45.97 4.16 46.72
N LYS A 438 -44.73 3.62 46.72
CA LYS A 438 -43.86 3.47 47.92
C LYS A 438 -42.52 2.77 47.59
N PHE A 439 -41.82 3.20 46.54
CA PHE A 439 -40.40 2.88 46.36
C PHE A 439 -39.58 4.14 46.70
N THR A 440 -38.58 4.01 47.58
CA THR A 440 -37.57 5.07 47.69
C THR A 440 -36.87 5.16 46.33
N LEU A 441 -36.72 6.37 45.77
CA LEU A 441 -36.05 6.60 44.47
C LEU A 441 -34.75 5.81 44.34
N GLN A 442 -34.02 5.69 45.44
CA GLN A 442 -32.78 4.92 45.57
C GLN A 442 -32.95 3.41 45.34
N GLN A 443 -34.01 2.79 45.86
CA GLN A 443 -34.28 1.35 45.66
C GLN A 443 -34.64 1.03 44.22
N PHE A 444 -35.38 1.93 43.57
CA PHE A 444 -35.70 1.83 42.15
C PHE A 444 -34.42 1.91 41.31
N GLN A 445 -33.60 2.94 41.54
CA GLN A 445 -32.33 3.13 40.83
C GLN A 445 -31.39 1.93 40.98
N ILE A 446 -31.28 1.38 42.20
CA ILE A 446 -30.47 0.18 42.44
C ILE A 446 -31.02 -1.01 41.64
N LYS A 447 -32.33 -1.26 41.68
CA LYS A 447 -32.93 -2.40 40.99
C LYS A 447 -32.84 -2.26 39.46
N GLU A 448 -33.12 -1.06 38.94
CA GLU A 448 -32.94 -0.71 37.53
C GLU A 448 -31.49 -0.94 37.08
N GLN A 449 -30.52 -0.45 37.85
CA GLN A 449 -29.10 -0.65 37.57
C GLN A 449 -28.72 -2.14 37.58
N THR A 450 -29.19 -2.92 38.56
CA THR A 450 -28.90 -4.36 38.61
C THR A 450 -29.48 -5.13 37.43
N LEU A 451 -30.70 -4.80 37.00
CA LEU A 451 -31.34 -5.45 35.86
C LEU A 451 -30.66 -5.04 34.55
N SER A 452 -30.28 -3.77 34.40
CA SER A 452 -29.55 -3.27 33.24
C SER A 452 -28.18 -3.92 33.12
N SER A 453 -27.42 -4.03 34.21
CA SER A 453 -26.12 -4.73 34.20
C SER A 453 -26.27 -6.24 33.92
N ALA A 454 -27.32 -6.87 34.43
CA ALA A 454 -27.61 -8.27 34.13
C ALA A 454 -27.95 -8.46 32.64
N ARG A 455 -28.73 -7.53 32.06
CA ARG A 455 -29.06 -7.52 30.63
C ARG A 455 -27.80 -7.39 29.77
N GLU A 456 -26.93 -6.43 30.06
CA GLU A 456 -25.67 -6.23 29.33
C GLU A 456 -24.79 -7.49 29.35
N LEU A 457 -24.72 -8.17 30.51
CA LEU A 457 -23.96 -9.41 30.64
C LEU A 457 -24.55 -10.56 29.81
N ILE A 458 -25.88 -10.70 29.81
CA ILE A 458 -26.60 -11.72 29.02
C ILE A 458 -26.41 -11.43 27.51
N GLU A 459 -26.55 -10.19 27.09
CA GLU A 459 -26.33 -9.77 25.69
C GLU A 459 -24.90 -10.07 25.23
N ALA A 460 -23.88 -9.77 26.05
CA ALA A 460 -22.48 -10.09 25.74
C ALA A 460 -22.22 -11.61 25.61
N ARG A 461 -22.87 -12.43 26.45
CA ARG A 461 -22.80 -13.91 26.34
C ARG A 461 -23.47 -14.41 25.07
N ILE A 462 -24.64 -13.87 24.72
CA ILE A 462 -25.35 -14.19 23.48
C ILE A 462 -24.50 -13.87 22.26
N GLU A 463 -23.82 -12.71 22.24
CA GLU A 463 -22.91 -12.36 21.13
C GLU A 463 -21.74 -13.34 21.02
N THR A 464 -21.14 -13.70 22.16
CA THR A 464 -20.05 -14.67 22.21
C THR A 464 -20.50 -16.05 21.70
N LEU A 465 -21.68 -16.52 22.13
CA LEU A 465 -22.27 -17.78 21.68
C LEU A 465 -22.59 -17.76 20.18
N LYS A 466 -23.17 -16.66 19.67
CA LYS A 466 -23.45 -16.49 18.23
C LYS A 466 -22.16 -16.55 17.39
N LYS A 467 -21.08 -15.92 17.87
CA LYS A 467 -19.77 -15.99 17.22
C LYS A 467 -19.21 -17.41 17.23
N ASN A 468 -19.24 -18.10 18.36
CA ASN A 468 -18.77 -19.48 18.48
C ASN A 468 -19.57 -20.44 17.57
N ILE A 469 -20.90 -20.27 17.50
CA ILE A 469 -21.78 -21.02 16.60
C ILE A 469 -21.42 -20.74 15.14
N LEU A 470 -21.20 -19.47 14.76
CA LEU A 470 -20.81 -19.10 13.40
C LEU A 470 -19.47 -19.73 13.01
N ASP A 471 -18.48 -19.70 13.90
CA ASP A 471 -17.17 -20.30 13.67
C ASP A 471 -17.25 -21.83 13.56
N LYS A 472 -18.07 -22.48 14.40
CA LYS A 472 -18.32 -23.92 14.35
C LYS A 472 -19.12 -24.34 13.09
N LYS A 473 -20.12 -23.55 12.68
CA LYS A 473 -20.87 -23.76 11.42
C LYS A 473 -19.98 -23.59 10.19
N LYS A 474 -19.08 -22.60 10.19
CA LYS A 474 -18.04 -22.47 9.15
C LYS A 474 -17.13 -23.69 9.12
N LEU A 475 -16.71 -24.20 10.28
CA LEU A 475 -15.93 -25.43 10.40
C LEU A 475 -16.66 -26.65 9.80
N ILE A 476 -17.95 -26.80 10.09
CA ILE A 476 -18.79 -27.90 9.56
C ILE A 476 -19.08 -27.73 8.06
N ASN A 477 -19.36 -26.51 7.58
CA ASN A 477 -19.58 -26.25 6.14
C ASN A 477 -18.29 -26.43 5.33
N ASN A 478 -17.13 -26.14 5.91
CA ASN A 478 -15.84 -26.41 5.29
C ASN A 478 -15.44 -27.90 5.35
N PHE A 479 -16.22 -28.74 6.05
CA PHE A 479 -15.96 -30.18 6.17
C PHE A 479 -16.31 -30.98 4.91
N ASN A 480 -16.52 -30.32 3.78
CA ASN A 480 -17.03 -30.93 2.56
C ASN A 480 -16.16 -30.65 1.32
N VAL A 481 -14.84 -30.63 1.48
CA VAL A 481 -13.90 -30.56 0.34
C VAL A 481 -12.66 -31.41 0.64
N VAL A 482 -12.67 -32.60 0.05
CA VAL A 482 -11.55 -33.49 -0.25
C VAL A 482 -11.04 -34.37 0.90
N GLU A 483 -11.26 -35.68 0.74
CA GLU A 483 -10.48 -36.73 1.39
C GLU A 483 -8.99 -36.40 1.27
N PHE A 484 -8.37 -35.99 2.38
CA PHE A 484 -6.92 -35.93 2.47
C PHE A 484 -6.42 -37.38 2.36
N SER A 485 -6.07 -37.77 1.15
CA SER A 485 -5.41 -39.05 0.87
C SER A 485 -3.92 -38.78 0.71
N SER A 486 -3.09 -39.68 1.25
CA SER A 486 -1.63 -39.70 0.98
C SER A 486 -1.32 -39.59 -0.51
N ASN A 487 -2.23 -40.08 -1.37
CA ASN A 487 -2.22 -39.93 -2.83
C ASN A 487 -2.16 -38.47 -3.31
N MET A 488 -2.82 -37.52 -2.66
CA MET A 488 -2.76 -36.11 -3.08
C MET A 488 -1.39 -35.48 -2.85
N ILE A 489 -0.75 -35.78 -1.72
CA ILE A 489 0.61 -35.28 -1.42
C ILE A 489 1.61 -35.94 -2.37
N GLU A 490 1.42 -37.23 -2.66
CA GLU A 490 2.25 -37.98 -3.60
C GLU A 490 2.09 -37.49 -5.05
N GLN A 491 0.88 -37.08 -5.46
CA GLN A 491 0.65 -36.43 -6.76
C GLN A 491 1.27 -35.03 -6.83
N ALA A 492 1.20 -34.26 -5.74
CA ALA A 492 1.80 -32.94 -5.64
C ALA A 492 3.34 -32.97 -5.50
N LYS A 493 3.96 -34.16 -5.36
CA LYS A 493 5.42 -34.35 -5.20
C LYS A 493 6.26 -33.52 -6.18
N THR A 494 5.82 -33.41 -7.43
CA THR A 494 6.58 -32.67 -8.47
C THR A 494 6.20 -31.19 -8.57
N ASN A 495 5.10 -30.76 -7.95
CA ASN A 495 4.61 -29.38 -7.98
C ASN A 495 4.82 -28.66 -6.63
N ARG A 496 5.88 -27.85 -6.56
CA ARG A 496 6.23 -27.11 -5.33
C ARG A 496 5.19 -26.05 -4.95
N HIS A 497 4.38 -25.57 -5.89
CA HIS A 497 3.32 -24.60 -5.61
C HIS A 497 2.19 -25.28 -4.83
N GLU A 498 1.73 -26.43 -5.31
CA GLU A 498 0.74 -27.26 -4.63
C GLU A 498 1.25 -27.71 -3.26
N LEU A 499 2.50 -28.17 -3.15
CA LEU A 499 3.09 -28.53 -1.85
C LEU A 499 3.18 -27.35 -0.88
N THR A 500 3.44 -26.14 -1.37
CA THR A 500 3.45 -24.94 -0.52
C THR A 500 2.05 -24.62 0.01
N ALA A 501 1.02 -24.78 -0.81
CA ALA A 501 -0.37 -24.62 -0.38
C ALA A 501 -0.76 -25.68 0.66
N ILE A 502 -0.44 -26.95 0.41
CA ILE A 502 -0.66 -28.07 1.34
C ILE A 502 0.06 -27.79 2.66
N PHE A 503 1.35 -27.42 2.64
CA PHE A 503 2.11 -27.18 3.87
C PHE A 503 1.50 -26.06 4.69
N LYS A 504 1.04 -24.96 4.08
CA LYS A 504 0.36 -23.87 4.79
C LYS A 504 -1.03 -24.25 5.30
N GLN A 505 -1.70 -25.19 4.65
CA GLN A 505 -2.97 -25.71 5.13
C GLN A 505 -2.77 -26.52 6.41
N TYR A 506 -1.79 -27.44 6.40
CA TYR A 506 -1.62 -28.47 7.43
C TYR A 506 -0.61 -28.15 8.53
N ILE A 507 0.30 -27.21 8.31
CA ILE A 507 1.33 -26.83 9.29
C ILE A 507 1.03 -25.42 9.80
N ASP A 508 0.88 -25.28 11.12
CA ASP A 508 0.75 -23.99 11.79
C ASP A 508 2.11 -23.30 11.91
N LYS A 509 3.06 -23.99 12.56
CA LYS A 509 4.41 -23.50 12.77
C LYS A 509 5.41 -24.63 13.01
N ILE A 510 6.67 -24.33 12.75
CA ILE A 510 7.81 -25.21 12.96
C ILE A 510 8.82 -24.48 13.81
N ILE A 511 9.21 -25.05 14.95
CA ILE A 511 10.21 -24.46 15.84
C ILE A 511 11.50 -25.26 15.76
N VAL A 512 12.61 -24.58 15.55
CA VAL A 512 13.94 -25.18 15.39
C VAL A 512 14.82 -24.86 16.58
N ASN A 513 15.42 -25.88 17.20
CA ASN A 513 16.34 -25.76 18.33
C ASN A 513 17.64 -26.54 18.06
N THR A 514 18.79 -25.85 18.13
CA THR A 514 20.08 -26.54 18.13
C THR A 514 20.31 -27.16 19.50
N ILE A 515 20.44 -28.49 19.57
CA ILE A 515 20.78 -29.19 20.81
C ILE A 515 22.30 -29.15 21.01
N ASN A 516 23.06 -29.56 20.00
CA ASN A 516 24.52 -29.60 20.07
C ASN A 516 25.18 -29.48 18.68
N LYS A 517 26.49 -29.71 18.58
CA LYS A 517 27.25 -29.62 17.31
C LYS A 517 26.77 -30.60 16.22
N LYS A 518 26.05 -31.68 16.53
CA LYS A 518 25.59 -32.68 15.55
C LYS A 518 24.06 -32.76 15.43
N GLN A 519 23.32 -32.47 16.51
CA GLN A 519 21.88 -32.68 16.59
C GLN A 519 21.10 -31.36 16.59
N THR A 520 19.97 -31.36 15.89
CA THR A 520 18.99 -30.26 15.87
C THR A 520 17.60 -30.84 16.05
N LEU A 521 16.84 -30.29 17.00
CA LEU A 521 15.43 -30.59 17.23
C LEU A 521 14.57 -29.71 16.32
N ILE A 522 13.58 -30.34 15.71
CA ILE A 522 12.50 -29.68 14.97
C ILE A 522 11.19 -30.11 15.60
N THR A 523 10.41 -29.14 16.08
CA THR A 523 9.07 -29.37 16.65
C THR A 523 8.03 -28.79 15.71
N ILE A 524 7.09 -29.61 15.25
CA ILE A 524 6.09 -29.23 14.25
C ILE A 524 4.72 -29.20 14.91
N TYR A 525 4.04 -28.07 14.72
CA TYR A 525 2.66 -27.85 15.11
C TYR A 525 1.80 -27.99 13.86
N TYR A 526 0.93 -28.99 13.86
CA TYR A 526 -0.01 -29.21 12.78
C TYR A 526 -1.32 -28.47 13.04
N ARG A 527 -1.98 -28.09 11.95
CA ARG A 527 -3.31 -27.52 11.94
C ARG A 527 -4.19 -28.38 11.05
N LEU A 528 -5.30 -28.88 11.60
CA LEU A 528 -6.34 -29.53 10.80
C LEU A 528 -7.57 -28.64 10.82
N ASN A 529 -8.02 -28.23 9.63
CA ASN A 529 -9.26 -27.48 9.42
C ASN A 529 -9.40 -26.25 10.34
N GLY A 530 -8.29 -25.53 10.56
CA GLY A 530 -8.24 -24.31 11.37
C GLY A 530 -7.91 -24.50 12.86
N SER A 531 -7.90 -25.74 13.38
CA SER A 531 -7.57 -26.04 14.77
C SER A 531 -6.15 -26.59 14.91
N ILE A 532 -5.40 -26.11 15.90
CA ILE A 532 -4.05 -26.61 16.20
C ILE A 532 -4.17 -27.95 16.92
N LEU A 533 -3.43 -28.96 16.45
CA LEU A 533 -3.37 -30.25 17.13
C LEU A 533 -2.69 -30.11 18.49
N ILE A 534 -3.27 -30.73 19.52
CA ILE A 534 -2.74 -30.71 20.89
C ILE A 534 -1.35 -31.38 20.95
N ARG A 535 -1.13 -32.43 20.16
CA ARG A 535 0.15 -33.13 20.07
C ARG A 535 1.03 -32.53 18.98
N THR A 536 2.27 -32.23 19.34
CA THR A 536 3.32 -31.85 18.38
C THR A 536 4.15 -33.07 18.02
N ILE A 537 4.64 -33.11 16.79
CA ILE A 537 5.59 -34.14 16.38
C ILE A 537 7.00 -33.55 16.42
N LYS A 538 7.93 -34.30 17.01
CA LYS A 538 9.31 -33.86 17.23
C LYS A 538 10.24 -34.71 16.38
N THR A 539 11.19 -34.06 15.73
CA THR A 539 12.17 -34.72 14.88
C THR A 539 13.55 -34.27 15.30
N ILE A 540 14.39 -35.21 15.75
CA ILE A 540 15.81 -34.94 16.01
C ILE A 540 16.60 -35.35 14.78
N ILE A 541 17.19 -34.34 14.13
CA ILE A 541 18.07 -34.54 12.97
C ILE A 541 19.49 -34.71 13.48
N ASN A 542 20.10 -35.86 13.19
CA ASN A 542 21.52 -36.09 13.40
C ASN A 542 22.29 -35.91 12.09
N VAL A 543 23.11 -34.88 12.01
CA VAL A 543 24.03 -34.67 10.89
C VAL A 543 25.41 -35.18 11.31
N SER A 544 25.60 -36.50 11.25
CA SER A 544 26.90 -37.11 11.45
C SER A 544 27.68 -37.11 10.13
N ALA A 545 28.80 -36.39 10.09
CA ALA A 545 29.70 -36.42 8.94
C ALA A 545 30.47 -37.75 8.93
N TYR A 546 29.91 -38.82 8.33
CA TYR A 546 30.75 -39.94 7.90
C TYR A 546 31.54 -39.47 6.67
N ARG A 547 32.79 -39.01 6.89
CA ARG A 547 33.75 -38.77 5.81
C ARG A 547 34.36 -40.12 5.46
N ASP A 548 33.85 -40.81 4.45
CA ASP A 548 34.69 -41.77 3.74
C ASP A 548 35.75 -40.96 2.98
N PRO A 549 37.06 -41.11 3.30
CA PRO A 549 38.11 -40.35 2.64
C PRO A 549 38.17 -40.56 1.13
N LYS A 550 37.57 -41.63 0.60
CA LYS A 550 37.56 -41.95 -0.83
C LYS A 550 36.36 -41.37 -1.59
N ILE A 551 35.34 -40.84 -0.90
CA ILE A 551 34.11 -40.32 -1.54
C ILE A 551 33.70 -39.01 -0.86
N LEU A 552 34.13 -37.88 -1.42
CA LEU A 552 33.86 -36.52 -0.94
C LEU A 552 32.38 -36.07 -1.04
N SER A 553 31.44 -36.95 -1.39
CA SER A 553 30.06 -36.61 -1.73
C SER A 553 28.95 -37.30 -0.91
N ASN A 554 29.25 -38.12 0.11
CA ASN A 554 28.20 -38.89 0.79
C ASN A 554 28.09 -38.57 2.30
N ARG A 555 27.28 -37.56 2.64
CA ARG A 555 26.82 -37.39 4.04
C ARG A 555 25.65 -38.36 4.27
N LYS A 556 25.84 -39.32 5.18
CA LYS A 556 24.75 -40.15 5.71
C LYS A 556 23.97 -39.34 6.73
N MET A 557 22.65 -39.48 6.70
CA MET A 557 21.74 -38.77 7.60
C MET A 557 20.83 -39.75 8.30
N GLU A 558 20.59 -39.45 9.57
CA GLU A 558 19.65 -40.18 10.40
C GLU A 558 18.74 -39.16 11.09
N TYR A 559 17.43 -39.40 11.05
CA TYR A 559 16.46 -38.67 11.86
C TYR A 559 15.49 -39.65 12.50
N GLY A 560 15.15 -39.39 13.76
CA GLY A 560 14.11 -40.10 14.50
C GLY A 560 12.88 -39.21 14.62
N LEU A 561 11.71 -39.73 14.25
CA LEU A 561 10.43 -39.14 14.61
C LEU A 561 10.06 -39.61 16.01
N ILE A 562 9.81 -38.65 16.92
CA ILE A 562 9.45 -38.90 18.30
C ILE A 562 8.03 -38.36 18.50
N ILE A 563 7.13 -39.26 18.87
CA ILE A 563 5.71 -38.94 19.03
C ILE A 563 5.44 -38.58 20.49
N ASN A 564 5.93 -39.43 21.41
CA ASN A 564 5.75 -39.26 22.84
C ASN A 564 7.09 -38.97 23.52
N MET A 565 7.06 -37.98 24.42
CA MET A 565 8.13 -37.69 25.37
C MET A 565 7.46 -37.39 26.71
N SER A 566 8.02 -37.95 27.78
CA SER A 566 7.76 -37.60 29.17
C SER A 566 8.01 -36.12 29.42
N ASN A 567 9.09 -35.54 28.85
CA ASN A 567 9.36 -34.10 28.88
C ASN A 567 9.16 -33.45 27.50
N ASP A 568 7.91 -33.22 27.13
CA ASP A 568 7.55 -32.58 25.86
C ASP A 568 8.12 -31.13 25.77
N PRO A 569 8.82 -30.73 24.70
CA PRO A 569 9.31 -29.36 24.50
C PRO A 569 8.23 -28.27 24.68
N VAL A 570 8.32 -27.51 25.78
CA VAL A 570 7.42 -26.37 26.06
C VAL A 570 8.02 -25.06 25.54
N TYR A 571 7.19 -24.24 24.88
CA TYR A 571 7.60 -22.98 24.29
C TYR A 571 6.77 -21.79 24.77
N LYS A 572 7.42 -20.66 25.07
CA LYS A 572 6.78 -19.35 25.27
C LYS A 572 7.31 -18.37 24.22
N ASP A 573 6.43 -17.73 23.46
CA ASP A 573 6.81 -16.84 22.35
C ASP A 573 7.79 -17.51 21.35
N ASN A 574 7.59 -18.81 21.13
CA ASN A 574 8.45 -19.70 20.34
C ASN A 574 9.86 -19.93 20.92
N ILE A 575 10.16 -19.52 22.15
CA ILE A 575 11.41 -19.80 22.86
C ILE A 575 11.23 -21.06 23.72
N LEU A 576 12.15 -22.01 23.59
CA LEU A 576 12.13 -23.26 24.34
C LEU A 576 12.44 -22.96 25.81
N LEU A 577 11.57 -23.44 26.72
CA LEU A 577 11.70 -23.23 28.16
C LEU A 577 12.50 -24.34 28.86
N ILE A 578 12.51 -25.54 28.27
CA ILE A 578 13.18 -26.72 28.83
C ILE A 578 14.64 -26.76 28.36
N PRO A 579 15.59 -27.12 29.24
CA PRO A 579 16.98 -27.34 28.83
C PRO A 579 17.10 -28.39 27.71
N THR A 580 17.95 -28.11 26.72
CA THR A 580 18.17 -29.04 25.59
C THR A 580 18.84 -30.35 26.01
N GLU A 581 19.51 -30.36 27.17
CA GLU A 581 20.17 -31.55 27.73
C GLU A 581 19.15 -32.61 28.18
N ASP A 582 18.04 -32.18 28.80
CA ASP A 582 16.98 -33.07 29.27
C ASP A 582 16.30 -33.77 28.08
N ILE A 583 15.99 -32.99 27.03
CA ILE A 583 15.43 -33.49 25.77
C ILE A 583 16.38 -34.53 25.13
N LEU A 584 17.69 -34.26 25.14
CA LEU A 584 18.68 -35.15 24.55
C LEU A 584 18.83 -36.45 25.34
N ASN A 585 18.86 -36.37 26.67
CA ASN A 585 18.95 -37.54 27.55
C ASN A 585 17.74 -38.44 27.36
N GLU A 586 16.54 -37.84 27.31
CA GLU A 586 15.32 -38.58 27.05
C GLU A 586 15.33 -39.23 25.66
N TYR A 587 15.71 -38.49 24.61
CA TYR A 587 15.84 -39.06 23.27
C TYR A 587 16.79 -40.26 23.23
N ASN A 588 17.98 -40.13 23.82
CA ASN A 588 18.95 -41.22 23.85
C ASN A 588 18.40 -42.43 24.61
N ASN A 589 17.67 -42.23 25.70
CA ASN A 589 17.02 -43.30 26.45
C ASN A 589 15.96 -44.03 25.60
N ILE A 590 15.12 -43.29 24.86
CA ILE A 590 14.10 -43.90 24.00
C ILE A 590 14.76 -44.68 22.84
N VAL A 591 15.84 -44.15 22.26
CA VAL A 591 16.62 -44.82 21.21
C VAL A 591 17.32 -46.08 21.74
N GLU A 592 17.95 -46.02 22.91
CA GLU A 592 18.64 -47.16 23.53
C GLU A 592 17.67 -48.30 23.91
N LYS A 593 16.45 -47.96 24.32
CA LYS A 593 15.42 -48.93 24.71
C LYS A 593 14.67 -49.56 23.53
N TYR A 594 14.95 -49.14 22.29
CA TYR A 594 14.21 -49.58 21.09
C TYR A 594 12.69 -49.48 21.27
N ASP A 595 12.24 -48.38 21.87
CA ASP A 595 10.84 -48.15 22.21
C ASP A 595 9.99 -47.93 20.94
N GLU A 596 8.73 -48.40 20.94
CA GLU A 596 7.77 -48.18 19.84
C GLU A 596 7.44 -46.69 19.61
N GLN A 597 7.89 -45.82 20.53
CA GLN A 597 7.70 -44.37 20.48
C GLN A 597 8.58 -43.63 19.45
N ILE A 598 9.52 -44.31 18.77
CA ILE A 598 10.39 -43.72 17.75
C ILE A 598 10.36 -44.47 16.41
N GLU A 599 10.11 -43.72 15.32
CA GLU A 599 10.34 -44.20 13.96
C GLU A 599 11.67 -43.63 13.42
N MET A 600 12.65 -44.51 13.12
CA MET A 600 13.97 -44.11 12.60
C MET A 600 14.06 -44.20 11.07
N TYR A 601 14.60 -43.15 10.45
CA TYR A 601 14.83 -43.08 9.00
C TYR A 601 16.30 -42.79 8.66
N ARG A 602 16.83 -43.50 7.66
CA ARG A 602 18.20 -43.32 7.13
C ARG A 602 18.19 -42.94 5.64
N GLY A 603 19.07 -42.03 5.25
CA GLY A 603 19.27 -41.64 3.84
C GLY A 603 20.70 -41.17 3.51
N THR A 604 21.09 -41.28 2.24
CA THR A 604 22.35 -40.76 1.69
C THR A 604 22.09 -39.54 0.81
N PHE A 605 22.84 -38.45 1.02
CA PHE A 605 22.74 -37.24 0.21
C PHE A 605 23.81 -37.27 -0.89
N GLU A 606 23.52 -37.88 -2.06
CA GLU A 606 24.35 -37.64 -3.26
C GLU A 606 23.83 -36.39 -3.99
N ASN A 607 24.75 -35.67 -4.64
CA ASN A 607 24.52 -34.44 -5.40
C ASN A 607 23.25 -34.52 -6.27
N GLY A 608 22.10 -34.12 -5.71
CA GLY A 608 20.83 -34.08 -6.43
C GLY A 608 20.08 -35.41 -6.52
N ILE A 609 20.10 -36.27 -5.49
CA ILE A 609 19.07 -37.32 -5.40
C ILE A 609 17.69 -36.64 -5.28
N SER A 610 16.85 -36.96 -6.28
CA SER A 610 15.39 -36.87 -6.35
C SER A 610 14.76 -36.47 -5.01
N MET A 611 14.21 -35.25 -4.96
CA MET A 611 13.36 -34.85 -3.85
C MET A 611 12.30 -35.95 -3.67
N PHE A 612 12.09 -36.36 -2.42
CA PHE A 612 10.97 -37.19 -1.98
C PHE A 612 11.04 -38.70 -2.26
N ASP A 613 12.22 -39.29 -2.53
CA ASP A 613 12.31 -40.76 -2.49
C ASP A 613 12.15 -41.25 -1.05
N LYS A 614 11.25 -42.24 -0.85
CA LYS A 614 10.99 -42.83 0.47
C LYS A 614 12.33 -43.29 1.06
N PRO A 615 12.77 -42.76 2.23
CA PRO A 615 13.89 -43.37 2.93
C PRO A 615 13.54 -44.85 3.18
N LYS A 616 14.51 -45.75 3.01
CA LYS A 616 14.29 -47.16 3.38
C LYS A 616 13.92 -47.19 4.86
N GLN A 617 12.65 -47.44 5.16
CA GLN A 617 12.20 -47.73 6.51
C GLN A 617 12.96 -48.99 6.94
N ILE A 618 13.81 -48.85 7.95
CA ILE A 618 14.37 -50.04 8.57
C ILE A 618 13.28 -50.53 9.49
N ILE A 619 12.45 -51.45 8.99
CA ILE A 619 11.77 -52.38 9.89
C ILE A 619 12.90 -53.16 10.54
N HIS A 620 13.35 -52.73 11.72
CA HIS A 620 14.15 -53.61 12.54
C HIS A 620 13.17 -54.72 12.95
N GLN A 621 13.27 -55.87 12.27
CA GLN A 621 12.64 -57.09 12.74
C GLN A 621 13.04 -57.24 14.20
N VAL A 622 12.04 -57.19 15.08
CA VAL A 622 12.17 -57.55 16.48
C VAL A 622 12.94 -58.88 16.49
N PRO A 623 14.15 -58.96 17.09
CA PRO A 623 14.80 -60.25 17.22
C PRO A 623 13.83 -61.16 17.97
N ALA A 624 13.55 -62.34 17.40
CA ALA A 624 12.51 -63.29 17.82
C ALA A 624 12.67 -63.87 19.24
N LYS A 625 13.39 -63.21 20.14
CA LYS A 625 13.68 -63.67 21.49
C LYS A 625 12.81 -63.08 22.60
N ASN A 626 11.95 -62.10 22.34
CA ASN A 626 11.01 -61.57 23.34
C ASN A 626 9.58 -61.42 22.79
N GLN A 627 9.03 -62.48 22.19
CA GLN A 627 7.56 -62.62 22.17
C GLN A 627 7.10 -62.95 23.58
N VAL A 628 6.80 -61.93 24.37
CA VAL A 628 5.83 -62.08 25.45
C VAL A 628 4.48 -61.84 24.80
N LEU A 629 3.70 -62.90 24.64
CA LEU A 629 2.26 -62.83 24.43
C LEU A 629 1.68 -62.03 25.59
N ILE A 630 1.32 -60.77 25.36
CA ILE A 630 0.45 -60.03 26.26
C ILE A 630 -0.95 -60.24 25.71
N GLU A 631 -1.67 -61.17 26.34
CA GLU A 631 -3.10 -61.38 26.14
C GLU A 631 -3.86 -60.08 26.45
N ASP A 632 -4.78 -59.72 25.56
CA ASP A 632 -5.78 -58.68 25.75
C ASP A 632 -6.54 -58.89 27.06
N THR A 633 -6.22 -58.09 28.08
CA THR A 633 -7.10 -57.91 29.25
C THR A 633 -7.08 -56.44 29.69
N TYR A 634 -7.97 -55.63 29.11
CA TYR A 634 -8.44 -54.41 29.76
C TYR A 634 -9.64 -54.75 30.65
N PRO A 635 -9.58 -54.55 31.99
CA PRO A 635 -10.76 -54.61 32.81
C PRO A 635 -11.58 -53.33 32.63
N ILE A 636 -12.80 -53.50 32.14
CA ILE A 636 -13.87 -52.51 32.28
C ILE A 636 -14.22 -52.44 33.77
N GLN A 637 -13.90 -51.34 34.43
CA GLN A 637 -14.52 -51.00 35.72
C GLN A 637 -15.70 -50.04 35.48
N LYS A 638 -16.83 -50.44 36.06
CA LYS A 638 -18.14 -49.80 36.05
C LYS A 638 -18.15 -48.42 36.69
#